data_AF-A0AA88S054-F1
#
_entry.id   AF-A0AA88S054-F1
#
_cell.length_a   1.000
_cell.length_b   1.000
_cell.length_c   1.000
_cell.angle_alpha   90.00
_cell.angle_beta   90.00
_cell.angle_gamma   90.00
#
_symmetry.space_group_name_H-M   'P 1'
#
loop_
_entity.id
_entity.type
_entity.pdbx_description
1 polymer ?
#
loop_
_entity_poly.entity_id
_entity_poly.type
_entity_poly.pdbx_seq_one_letter_code
_entity_poly.pdbx_strand_id
1 'polypeptide(L)'
;MDYRWIKPIFFLNVFMNCVFISLQNKEKVLLDMVESGGELGWLTWPDQNGWEISQQPVNGTFRYNYFVCNVEAREQDNWLRTTFIQRHPAATRVFVEIHFFVRDCNSFSADSLTCKETFNLYTSEADADIGTSFRKGQFRKVSTIAPDEVSDLGNMRINIETKPVENLSRKGFYLAFQDIGACVAIFSVRVYYKTCPATVKSLATFPETVAVPQDEKKTLREVVGACVENAVSEDQPLIYCTQDGEWVVPVAKCQCSPGYEVVDDTCHECKAGFFKASVSNEACKPCPENTHISSPGALSCPCLEGFYRAPEDPLTVACSGLPSSPKSLTATTTQMATGKLELSWSPPGDTGGRSDITYNVECERCEGSVCQPCGDKVRYDPSNIDIKETSVIVGELEPHLNYTFTVEARNGVSQLSSQRATSTIRTALQYIGPPSVTGMHLVERSSKTLSLSWSVSRRANPSNFRYKLMYCEKDKDEAKTGKTYTVLVLDKNFVDIKDLSPSTVYLFQVQALSHESNVGSNSVEEEFSTLPEVGNTAVILGAVAGGGAILFIVLVVLLLCKRRKKSHTRQGPEDAYFSSSEQLKPLKTYVDPHTYEDPNTAVLKFASEIHPSHITKQKVIGAGEFGEVFRGILKAPGRKEAAVAIKTLKPGYTEKQRQDFLSEASIMGQFSHQNIIRLEGVVTKFKHAMIITEYMENGALDKYLRDHDGEMSSFQLVGMLRGIAAGMKYLSDMSYVHRDLAARNILVNSNLECKVSDFGLSRVLEDDPEGTYTTSGGKIPIRWTAPEAIAYRKFTSASDVWSFGIVMWEVMAFGERPYWDMSNHEVMKAINEAFRLPAPMDCPSAVYQLMLQCWLQDRSKRPRFQDILSLLDKLLKSPESLKTIADFDPRVSIRLPSTSGSDGSPFRSVSEWLESIKMSQYSENFSMAGIVSMEQVLQMKSEDIRNIGVRLPGHLKRIAYSILGLKDQTSTLSVFAV
;
A
#
# COMPACT_ATOMS: atom_id res chain seq x y z
N MET A 1 -48.35 -26.58 -2.35
CA MET A 1 -48.46 -25.14 -2.01
C MET A 1 -47.11 -24.52 -2.32
N ASP A 2 -47.12 -23.41 -3.03
CA ASP A 2 -46.14 -23.22 -4.11
C ASP A 2 -45.04 -22.22 -3.79
N TYR A 3 -43.79 -22.62 -4.07
CA TYR A 3 -42.61 -21.76 -4.02
C TYR A 3 -42.48 -20.91 -5.29
N ARG A 4 -43.20 -19.79 -5.36
CA ARG A 4 -42.95 -18.69 -6.31
C ARG A 4 -43.10 -17.33 -5.62
N TRP A 5 -42.43 -16.30 -6.17
CA TRP A 5 -42.42 -14.85 -5.83
C TRP A 5 -41.19 -14.20 -5.19
N ILE A 6 -40.24 -14.92 -4.57
CA ILE A 6 -39.03 -14.29 -3.97
C ILE A 6 -37.80 -14.35 -4.90
N LYS A 7 -37.92 -13.85 -6.15
CA LYS A 7 -36.77 -13.74 -7.09
C LYS A 7 -36.58 -12.46 -7.93
N PRO A 8 -37.55 -11.53 -8.13
CA PRO A 8 -37.27 -10.33 -8.93
C PRO A 8 -36.51 -9.23 -8.15
N ILE A 9 -36.75 -9.09 -6.85
CA ILE A 9 -36.25 -7.96 -6.03
C ILE A 9 -34.72 -8.01 -5.83
N PHE A 10 -34.15 -9.22 -5.70
CA PHE A 10 -32.70 -9.37 -5.55
C PHE A 10 -31.94 -9.09 -6.85
N PHE A 11 -32.48 -9.53 -7.99
CA PHE A 11 -31.88 -9.22 -9.30
C PHE A 11 -31.91 -7.72 -9.60
N LEU A 12 -32.98 -7.01 -9.28
CA LEU A 12 -33.05 -5.56 -9.52
C LEU A 12 -32.05 -4.78 -8.64
N ASN A 13 -31.86 -5.18 -7.37
CA ASN A 13 -30.86 -4.57 -6.49
C ASN A 13 -29.42 -4.87 -6.90
N VAL A 14 -29.13 -6.09 -7.38
CA VAL A 14 -27.81 -6.43 -7.94
C VAL A 14 -27.58 -5.68 -9.25
N PHE A 15 -28.57 -5.57 -10.14
CA PHE A 15 -28.40 -4.82 -11.39
C PHE A 15 -28.21 -3.31 -11.14
N MET A 16 -28.95 -2.71 -10.20
CA MET A 16 -28.73 -1.31 -9.81
C MET A 16 -27.33 -1.10 -9.22
N ASN A 17 -26.88 -1.95 -8.27
CA ASN A 17 -25.54 -1.80 -7.70
C ASN A 17 -24.43 -2.07 -8.74
N CYS A 18 -24.58 -3.06 -9.63
CA CYS A 18 -23.60 -3.35 -10.69
C CYS A 18 -23.61 -2.34 -11.86
N VAL A 19 -24.67 -1.54 -12.04
CA VAL A 19 -24.69 -0.41 -12.98
C VAL A 19 -24.11 0.86 -12.35
N PHE A 20 -24.21 1.03 -11.03
CA PHE A 20 -23.54 2.12 -10.30
C PHE A 20 -22.06 1.84 -9.99
N ILE A 21 -21.61 0.59 -10.04
CA ILE A 21 -20.18 0.25 -9.99
C ILE A 21 -19.59 0.41 -11.41
N SER A 22 -18.61 1.31 -11.54
CA SER A 22 -17.92 1.66 -12.79
C SER A 22 -18.65 2.58 -13.78
N LEU A 23 -19.51 3.47 -13.26
CA LEU A 23 -19.47 4.86 -13.75
C LEU A 23 -18.22 5.56 -13.18
N GLN A 24 -17.04 5.12 -13.62
CA GLN A 24 -15.82 5.91 -13.45
C GLN A 24 -16.01 7.20 -14.24
N ASN A 25 -16.16 8.34 -13.56
CA ASN A 25 -16.44 9.62 -14.20
C ASN A 25 -15.33 9.98 -15.20
N LYS A 26 -15.63 9.78 -16.50
CA LYS A 26 -14.83 10.23 -17.64
C LYS A 26 -14.68 11.75 -17.68
N GLU A 27 -15.49 12.48 -16.91
CA GLU A 27 -15.52 13.93 -16.83
C GLU A 27 -15.08 14.41 -15.44
N LYS A 28 -14.12 15.33 -15.41
CA LYS A 28 -13.62 15.98 -14.20
C LYS A 28 -14.13 17.43 -14.19
N VAL A 29 -15.07 17.70 -13.30
CA VAL A 29 -15.70 19.02 -13.14
C VAL A 29 -14.70 20.00 -12.51
N LEU A 30 -14.67 21.22 -13.03
CA LEU A 30 -13.87 22.36 -12.59
C LEU A 30 -14.74 23.50 -11.99
N LEU A 31 -16.01 23.57 -12.39
CA LEU A 31 -17.02 24.49 -11.88
C LEU A 31 -18.41 23.87 -12.13
N ASP A 32 -19.29 23.90 -11.13
CA ASP A 32 -20.71 23.62 -11.30
C ASP A 32 -21.55 24.68 -10.57
N MET A 33 -22.39 25.39 -11.34
CA MET A 33 -23.25 26.45 -10.82
C MET A 33 -24.40 25.92 -9.95
N VAL A 34 -24.87 24.69 -10.19
CA VAL A 34 -26.01 24.10 -9.47
C VAL A 34 -25.56 23.50 -8.14
N GLU A 35 -24.40 22.85 -8.08
CA GLU A 35 -23.78 22.43 -6.80
C GLU A 35 -23.44 23.63 -5.90
N SER A 36 -23.14 24.80 -6.50
CA SER A 36 -22.92 26.06 -5.77
C SER A 36 -24.19 26.63 -5.11
N GLY A 37 -25.39 26.13 -5.48
CA GLY A 37 -26.65 26.44 -4.82
C GLY A 37 -26.97 27.95 -4.75
N GLY A 38 -27.13 28.47 -3.53
CA GLY A 38 -27.39 29.90 -3.27
C GLY A 38 -26.14 30.76 -3.12
N GLU A 39 -24.94 30.20 -3.32
CA GLU A 39 -23.65 30.89 -3.11
C GLU A 39 -23.15 31.56 -4.40
N LEU A 40 -24.06 32.13 -5.19
CA LEU A 40 -23.78 32.81 -6.44
C LEU A 40 -23.05 34.13 -6.20
N GLY A 41 -21.76 34.17 -6.54
CA GLY A 41 -20.86 35.33 -6.34
C GLY A 41 -19.94 35.58 -7.54
N TRP A 42 -20.49 35.60 -8.75
CA TRP A 42 -19.77 35.99 -9.97
C TRP A 42 -19.76 37.51 -10.13
N LEU A 43 -18.76 38.04 -10.82
CA LEU A 43 -18.58 39.48 -11.00
C LEU A 43 -19.44 39.98 -12.16
N THR A 44 -20.35 40.88 -11.86
CA THR A 44 -21.15 41.60 -12.87
C THR A 44 -20.44 42.88 -13.30
N TRP A 45 -20.70 43.33 -14.53
CA TRP A 45 -20.31 44.65 -15.02
C TRP A 45 -21.34 45.13 -16.05
N PRO A 46 -21.92 46.34 -15.95
CA PRO A 46 -21.80 47.26 -14.81
C PRO A 46 -22.41 46.67 -13.53
N ASP A 47 -21.96 47.17 -12.38
CA ASP A 47 -22.39 46.74 -11.03
C ASP A 47 -23.89 46.98 -10.76
N GLN A 48 -24.56 47.78 -11.59
CA GLN A 48 -25.99 48.11 -11.53
C GLN A 48 -26.57 48.14 -12.96
N ASN A 49 -27.83 47.75 -13.11
CA ASN A 49 -28.54 47.67 -14.41
C ASN A 49 -27.89 46.70 -15.43
N GLY A 50 -27.36 45.57 -14.95
CA GLY A 50 -26.71 44.54 -15.78
C GLY A 50 -27.31 43.16 -15.54
N TRP A 51 -26.45 42.16 -15.31
CA TRP A 51 -26.89 40.84 -14.84
C TRP A 51 -27.24 40.87 -13.35
N GLU A 52 -28.34 40.23 -12.98
CA GLU A 52 -28.84 40.13 -11.60
C GLU A 52 -29.03 38.66 -11.18
N ILE A 53 -29.01 38.38 -9.87
CA ILE A 53 -29.30 37.04 -9.34
C ILE A 53 -30.80 36.93 -9.07
N SER A 54 -31.45 35.95 -9.69
CA SER A 54 -32.87 35.65 -9.50
C SER A 54 -33.08 34.20 -9.04
N GLN A 55 -34.30 33.88 -8.60
CA GLN A 55 -34.69 32.52 -8.22
C GLN A 55 -36.05 32.20 -8.86
N GLN A 56 -36.11 31.15 -9.67
CA GLN A 56 -37.32 30.79 -10.44
C GLN A 56 -37.67 29.30 -10.27
N PRO A 57 -38.96 28.92 -10.30
CA PRO A 57 -39.41 27.54 -10.17
C PRO A 57 -39.23 26.77 -11.49
N VAL A 58 -38.19 25.94 -11.56
CA VAL A 58 -37.94 24.99 -12.66
C VAL A 58 -38.44 23.61 -12.26
N ASN A 59 -39.42 23.07 -12.99
CA ASN A 59 -39.99 21.72 -12.78
C ASN A 59 -40.40 21.44 -11.32
N GLY A 60 -40.98 22.43 -10.64
CA GLY A 60 -41.39 22.35 -9.22
C GLY A 60 -40.27 22.60 -8.20
N THR A 61 -39.02 22.85 -8.64
CA THR A 61 -37.88 23.17 -7.77
C THR A 61 -37.41 24.61 -7.98
N PHE A 62 -37.23 25.37 -6.91
CA PHE A 62 -36.68 26.74 -7.01
C PHE A 62 -35.17 26.69 -7.29
N ARG A 63 -34.76 27.17 -8.46
CA ARG A 63 -33.35 27.27 -8.87
C ARG A 63 -32.90 28.72 -8.95
N TYR A 64 -31.72 29.00 -8.43
CA TYR A 64 -31.04 30.28 -8.65
C TYR A 64 -30.54 30.36 -10.10
N ASN A 65 -30.52 31.57 -10.64
CA ASN A 65 -30.06 31.86 -11.99
C ASN A 65 -29.47 33.28 -12.05
N TYR A 66 -28.65 33.55 -13.07
CA TYR A 66 -28.30 34.92 -13.45
C TYR A 66 -29.19 35.36 -14.61
N PHE A 67 -29.81 36.54 -14.51
CA PHE A 67 -30.79 37.05 -15.45
C PHE A 67 -30.46 38.48 -15.91
N VAL A 68 -30.78 38.80 -17.17
CA VAL A 68 -30.73 40.15 -17.75
C VAL A 68 -31.84 40.28 -18.80
N CYS A 69 -32.47 41.44 -18.92
CA CYS A 69 -33.60 41.64 -19.85
C CYS A 69 -33.77 43.11 -20.29
N ASN A 70 -32.66 43.80 -20.57
CA ASN A 70 -32.63 45.24 -20.85
C ASN A 70 -32.97 45.59 -22.32
N VAL A 71 -34.00 44.95 -22.88
CA VAL A 71 -34.31 44.97 -24.33
C VAL A 71 -34.73 46.33 -24.88
N GLU A 72 -35.17 47.25 -24.03
CA GLU A 72 -35.59 48.62 -24.37
C GLU A 72 -34.41 49.59 -24.57
N ALA A 73 -33.21 49.23 -24.12
CA ALA A 73 -32.02 50.09 -24.19
C ALA A 73 -31.27 49.92 -25.53
N ARG A 74 -30.98 51.05 -26.19
CA ARG A 74 -30.40 51.06 -27.56
C ARG A 74 -28.99 50.49 -27.66
N GLU A 75 -28.19 50.66 -26.62
CA GLU A 75 -26.84 50.12 -26.50
C GLU A 75 -26.73 49.38 -25.17
N GLN A 76 -26.26 48.14 -25.20
CA GLN A 76 -26.09 47.25 -24.06
C GLN A 76 -24.78 46.47 -24.21
N ASP A 77 -24.08 46.28 -23.08
CA ASP A 77 -22.78 45.61 -23.01
C ASP A 77 -22.58 45.05 -21.60
N ASN A 78 -23.44 44.08 -21.24
CA ASN A 78 -23.62 43.57 -19.88
C ASN A 78 -22.80 42.29 -19.70
N TRP A 79 -21.77 42.33 -18.85
CA TRP A 79 -20.86 41.21 -18.61
C TRP A 79 -21.15 40.52 -17.27
N LEU A 80 -21.02 39.20 -17.27
CA LEU A 80 -21.07 38.33 -16.10
C LEU A 80 -19.84 37.42 -16.16
N ARG A 81 -18.86 37.62 -15.28
CA ARG A 81 -17.60 36.88 -15.25
C ARG A 81 -17.55 35.94 -14.05
N THR A 82 -17.23 34.67 -14.29
CA THR A 82 -17.09 33.66 -13.23
C THR A 82 -16.04 34.03 -12.16
N THR A 83 -16.00 33.23 -11.10
CA THR A 83 -14.80 33.05 -10.28
C THR A 83 -13.63 32.48 -11.11
N PHE A 84 -12.42 32.50 -10.56
CA PHE A 84 -11.24 31.89 -11.19
C PHE A 84 -11.38 30.37 -11.23
N ILE A 85 -11.31 29.78 -12.43
CA ILE A 85 -11.38 28.34 -12.66
C ILE A 85 -9.95 27.82 -12.78
N GLN A 86 -9.48 27.09 -11.77
CA GLN A 86 -8.15 26.49 -11.80
C GLN A 86 -8.11 25.35 -12.82
N ARG A 87 -7.13 25.38 -13.73
CA ARG A 87 -6.98 24.39 -14.81
C ARG A 87 -6.09 23.24 -14.35
N HIS A 88 -6.49 22.00 -14.62
CA HIS A 88 -5.59 20.87 -14.46
C HIS A 88 -4.42 20.99 -15.46
N PRO A 89 -3.13 20.90 -15.06
CA PRO A 89 -2.00 21.27 -15.92
C PRO A 89 -1.97 20.59 -17.30
N ALA A 90 -2.38 19.31 -17.37
CA ALA A 90 -2.43 18.53 -18.61
C ALA A 90 -3.72 18.68 -19.43
N ALA A 91 -4.70 19.48 -19.00
CA ALA A 91 -5.96 19.71 -19.72
C ALA A 91 -5.88 21.00 -20.55
N THR A 92 -5.55 20.89 -21.84
CA THR A 92 -5.47 22.03 -22.79
C THR A 92 -6.83 22.39 -23.41
N ARG A 93 -7.84 21.51 -23.24
CA ARG A 93 -9.23 21.69 -23.63
C ARG A 93 -10.15 21.43 -22.43
N VAL A 94 -11.16 22.28 -22.27
CA VAL A 94 -12.31 22.06 -21.39
C VAL A 94 -13.61 22.16 -22.18
N PHE A 95 -14.69 21.68 -21.62
CA PHE A 95 -16.05 21.79 -22.15
C PHE A 95 -16.85 22.70 -21.20
N VAL A 96 -17.63 23.61 -21.76
CA VAL A 96 -18.53 24.53 -21.04
C VAL A 96 -19.94 24.19 -21.47
N GLU A 97 -20.67 23.52 -20.59
CA GLU A 97 -22.09 23.17 -20.72
C GLU A 97 -22.92 24.26 -20.02
N ILE A 98 -23.89 24.84 -20.73
CA ILE A 98 -24.69 25.98 -20.27
C ILE A 98 -26.16 25.59 -20.39
N HIS A 99 -26.91 25.67 -19.30
CA HIS A 99 -28.38 25.51 -19.32
C HIS A 99 -29.00 26.90 -19.18
N PHE A 100 -29.78 27.34 -20.17
CA PHE A 100 -30.24 28.73 -20.25
C PHE A 100 -31.63 28.86 -20.90
N PHE A 101 -32.27 29.98 -20.62
CA PHE A 101 -33.56 30.40 -21.18
C PHE A 101 -33.36 31.68 -21.98
N VAL A 102 -34.07 31.81 -23.10
CA VAL A 102 -34.18 33.05 -23.90
C VAL A 102 -35.66 33.27 -24.22
N ARG A 103 -36.13 34.50 -24.03
CA ARG A 103 -37.49 34.92 -24.39
C ARG A 103 -37.52 35.48 -25.81
N ASP A 104 -38.54 35.10 -26.58
CA ASP A 104 -38.77 35.57 -27.96
C ASP A 104 -38.91 37.11 -28.01
N CYS A 105 -38.16 37.76 -28.91
CA CYS A 105 -38.19 39.22 -29.07
C CYS A 105 -39.54 39.76 -29.60
N ASN A 106 -40.32 38.97 -30.32
CA ASN A 106 -41.68 39.30 -30.77
C ASN A 106 -42.69 39.34 -29.60
N SER A 107 -42.32 38.86 -28.42
CA SER A 107 -43.18 38.90 -27.22
C SER A 107 -43.09 40.22 -26.42
N PHE A 108 -42.43 41.25 -26.97
CA PHE A 108 -42.33 42.60 -26.42
C PHE A 108 -43.11 43.62 -27.30
N SER A 109 -43.25 44.86 -26.84
CA SER A 109 -43.94 45.92 -27.59
C SER A 109 -43.12 46.43 -28.78
N ALA A 110 -43.80 47.10 -29.72
CA ALA A 110 -43.20 47.55 -30.99
C ALA A 110 -42.05 48.57 -30.85
N ASP A 111 -41.82 49.13 -29.65
CA ASP A 111 -40.69 50.01 -29.35
C ASP A 111 -39.36 49.25 -29.14
N SER A 112 -39.39 47.93 -28.89
CA SER A 112 -38.22 47.07 -28.60
C SER A 112 -37.38 46.71 -29.84
N LEU A 113 -37.17 47.66 -30.75
CA LEU A 113 -36.41 47.55 -32.01
C LEU A 113 -34.93 47.13 -31.88
N THR A 114 -34.43 46.98 -30.66
CA THR A 114 -33.03 46.62 -30.33
C THR A 114 -32.87 45.28 -29.61
N CYS A 115 -33.97 44.54 -29.41
CA CYS A 115 -33.97 43.21 -28.80
C CYS A 115 -33.14 42.18 -29.60
N LYS A 116 -32.51 41.24 -28.90
CA LYS A 116 -31.74 40.12 -29.47
C LYS A 116 -32.03 38.81 -28.73
N GLU A 117 -31.72 37.69 -29.38
CA GLU A 117 -31.98 36.35 -28.87
C GLU A 117 -30.68 35.56 -28.61
N THR A 118 -29.55 36.26 -28.57
CA THR A 118 -28.21 35.67 -28.46
C THR A 118 -27.32 36.43 -27.48
N PHE A 119 -26.54 35.71 -26.69
CA PHE A 119 -25.45 36.25 -25.86
C PHE A 119 -24.10 35.65 -26.28
N ASN A 120 -22.99 36.16 -25.77
CA ASN A 120 -21.65 35.73 -26.18
C ASN A 120 -20.91 35.06 -25.01
N LEU A 121 -20.26 33.93 -25.27
CA LEU A 121 -19.31 33.29 -24.35
C LEU A 121 -17.88 33.75 -24.66
N TYR A 122 -17.14 34.11 -23.61
CA TYR A 122 -15.74 34.53 -23.63
C TYR A 122 -14.90 33.74 -22.62
N THR A 123 -13.59 33.73 -22.81
CA THR A 123 -12.59 33.20 -21.87
C THR A 123 -11.42 34.18 -21.68
N SER A 124 -10.78 34.17 -20.50
CA SER A 124 -9.54 34.92 -20.23
C SER A 124 -8.60 34.06 -19.38
N GLU A 125 -7.39 33.81 -19.88
CA GLU A 125 -6.40 32.94 -19.22
C GLU A 125 -5.52 33.72 -18.23
N ALA A 126 -5.36 33.22 -17.00
CA ALA A 126 -4.58 33.84 -15.94
C ALA A 126 -3.83 32.80 -15.10
N ASP A 127 -2.68 33.18 -14.55
CA ASP A 127 -1.84 32.30 -13.71
C ASP A 127 -2.13 32.41 -12.20
N ALA A 128 -3.05 33.29 -11.82
CA ALA A 128 -3.56 33.50 -10.47
C ALA A 128 -4.95 34.17 -10.53
N ASP A 129 -5.68 34.17 -9.42
CA ASP A 129 -6.95 34.89 -9.30
C ASP A 129 -6.72 36.41 -9.23
N ILE A 130 -7.20 37.16 -10.22
CA ILE A 130 -7.18 38.63 -10.30
C ILE A 130 -8.32 39.31 -9.51
N GLY A 131 -9.12 38.54 -8.76
CA GLY A 131 -10.14 39.06 -7.85
C GLY A 131 -11.25 39.82 -8.59
N THR A 132 -11.60 41.01 -8.11
CA THR A 132 -12.61 41.89 -8.72
C THR A 132 -12.10 42.68 -9.93
N SER A 133 -10.83 42.54 -10.32
CA SER A 133 -10.30 43.25 -11.50
C SER A 133 -10.96 42.75 -12.79
N PHE A 134 -11.53 43.68 -13.57
CA PHE A 134 -12.22 43.37 -14.83
C PHE A 134 -11.72 44.26 -15.97
N ARG A 135 -11.32 43.64 -17.09
CA ARG A 135 -10.81 44.32 -18.29
C ARG A 135 -11.29 43.59 -19.54
N LYS A 136 -12.32 44.13 -20.21
CA LYS A 136 -12.94 43.53 -21.42
C LYS A 136 -11.93 43.10 -22.48
N GLY A 137 -10.91 43.93 -22.75
CA GLY A 137 -9.84 43.65 -23.73
C GLY A 137 -8.91 42.46 -23.41
N GLN A 138 -9.07 41.78 -22.26
CA GLN A 138 -8.36 40.53 -21.96
C GLN A 138 -9.17 39.28 -22.37
N PHE A 139 -10.44 39.43 -22.74
CA PHE A 139 -11.35 38.31 -23.00
C PHE A 139 -11.35 37.91 -24.49
N ARG A 140 -10.93 36.66 -24.77
CA ARG A 140 -11.05 35.97 -26.06
C ARG A 140 -12.50 35.50 -26.23
N LYS A 141 -13.18 35.89 -27.31
CA LYS A 141 -14.51 35.33 -27.62
C LYS A 141 -14.36 33.84 -27.96
N VAL A 142 -15.23 33.01 -27.40
CA VAL A 142 -15.31 31.56 -27.63
C VAL A 142 -16.40 31.28 -28.67
N SER A 143 -17.62 31.75 -28.42
CA SER A 143 -18.78 31.52 -29.28
C SER A 143 -19.84 32.60 -29.10
N THR A 144 -20.70 32.80 -30.10
CA THR A 144 -22.06 33.26 -29.82
C THR A 144 -22.86 32.06 -29.29
N ILE A 145 -23.75 32.26 -28.33
CA ILE A 145 -24.72 31.27 -27.85
C ILE A 145 -26.11 31.73 -28.32
N ALA A 146 -26.85 30.81 -28.93
CA ALA A 146 -28.22 31.00 -29.39
C ALA A 146 -29.07 29.83 -28.86
N PRO A 147 -30.37 30.02 -28.60
CA PRO A 147 -31.28 28.93 -28.29
C PRO A 147 -31.56 28.08 -29.54
N ASP A 148 -31.84 26.80 -29.34
CA ASP A 148 -32.50 25.95 -30.35
C ASP A 148 -34.00 26.32 -30.45
N GLU A 149 -34.61 26.69 -29.31
CA GLU A 149 -36.00 27.15 -29.22
C GLU A 149 -36.14 28.37 -28.30
N VAL A 150 -36.74 29.45 -28.80
CA VAL A 150 -37.17 30.61 -28.00
C VAL A 150 -38.44 30.31 -27.21
N SER A 151 -38.65 31.03 -26.09
CA SER A 151 -39.79 30.79 -25.19
C SER A 151 -40.85 31.90 -25.23
N ASP A 152 -42.11 31.47 -25.34
CA ASP A 152 -43.33 32.28 -25.33
C ASP A 152 -43.81 32.66 -23.92
N LEU A 153 -44.73 33.64 -23.87
CA LEU A 153 -45.51 34.04 -22.69
C LEU A 153 -46.36 32.88 -22.14
N GLY A 154 -45.76 32.06 -21.27
CA GLY A 154 -46.41 30.99 -20.53
C GLY A 154 -45.72 29.62 -20.60
N ASN A 155 -44.69 29.45 -21.43
CA ASN A 155 -43.99 28.17 -21.59
C ASN A 155 -42.46 28.35 -21.54
N MET A 156 -41.88 28.15 -20.36
CA MET A 156 -40.45 28.31 -20.11
C MET A 156 -39.66 27.06 -20.55
N ARG A 157 -38.95 27.15 -21.68
CA ARG A 157 -38.02 26.11 -22.14
C ARG A 157 -36.58 26.43 -21.71
N ILE A 158 -35.82 25.40 -21.36
CA ILE A 158 -34.40 25.51 -21.02
C ILE A 158 -33.60 24.82 -22.13
N ASN A 159 -32.82 25.62 -22.85
CA ASN A 159 -31.86 25.19 -23.86
C ASN A 159 -30.58 24.70 -23.18
N ILE A 160 -29.88 23.76 -23.81
CA ILE A 160 -28.61 23.19 -23.31
C ILE A 160 -27.57 23.27 -24.42
N GLU A 161 -26.48 24.02 -24.18
CA GLU A 161 -25.40 24.21 -25.15
C GLU A 161 -24.05 23.83 -24.57
N THR A 162 -23.23 23.09 -25.32
CA THR A 162 -21.90 22.65 -24.88
C THR A 162 -20.84 23.15 -25.86
N LYS A 163 -20.04 24.14 -25.45
CA LYS A 163 -18.94 24.70 -26.25
C LYS A 163 -17.57 24.29 -25.69
N PRO A 164 -16.64 23.80 -26.54
CA PRO A 164 -15.27 23.56 -26.11
C PRO A 164 -14.50 24.89 -25.98
N VAL A 165 -13.66 24.99 -24.96
CA VAL A 165 -12.65 26.05 -24.82
C VAL A 165 -11.28 25.40 -24.93
N GLU A 166 -10.58 25.71 -26.02
CA GLU A 166 -9.33 25.05 -26.42
C GLU A 166 -8.11 25.98 -26.28
N ASN A 167 -6.93 25.40 -26.49
CA ASN A 167 -5.62 26.06 -26.44
C ASN A 167 -5.34 26.77 -25.10
N LEU A 168 -5.83 26.19 -24.00
CA LEU A 168 -5.58 26.69 -22.64
C LEU A 168 -4.18 26.30 -22.16
N SER A 169 -3.44 27.31 -21.71
CA SER A 169 -2.00 27.25 -21.43
C SER A 169 -1.64 27.62 -19.99
N ARG A 170 -2.26 28.68 -19.45
CA ARG A 170 -1.99 29.21 -18.09
C ARG A 170 -2.54 28.33 -16.97
N LYS A 171 -2.22 28.63 -15.69
CA LYS A 171 -2.67 27.83 -14.53
C LYS A 171 -4.19 27.85 -14.30
N GLY A 172 -4.92 28.80 -14.86
CA GLY A 172 -6.38 28.86 -14.82
C GLY A 172 -6.97 29.85 -15.82
N PHE A 173 -8.28 30.02 -15.75
CA PHE A 173 -9.03 30.90 -16.64
C PHE A 173 -10.32 31.41 -15.98
N TYR A 174 -10.88 32.46 -16.56
CA TYR A 174 -12.25 32.90 -16.32
C TYR A 174 -13.10 32.60 -17.53
N LEU A 175 -14.39 32.35 -17.32
CA LEU A 175 -15.39 32.50 -18.35
C LEU A 175 -16.12 33.83 -18.14
N ALA A 176 -16.62 34.42 -19.22
CA ALA A 176 -17.54 35.54 -19.13
C ALA A 176 -18.67 35.44 -20.17
N PHE A 177 -19.86 35.86 -19.76
CA PHE A 177 -21.06 35.95 -20.57
C PHE A 177 -21.35 37.43 -20.85
N GLN A 178 -21.41 37.81 -22.12
CA GLN A 178 -21.74 39.17 -22.54
C GLN A 178 -23.12 39.17 -23.20
N ASP A 179 -24.06 39.87 -22.56
CA ASP A 179 -25.31 40.29 -23.18
C ASP A 179 -25.14 41.64 -23.89
N ILE A 180 -25.90 41.82 -24.97
CA ILE A 180 -25.88 42.96 -25.88
C ILE A 180 -27.30 43.42 -26.28
N GLY A 181 -28.32 43.15 -25.45
CA GLY A 181 -29.73 43.57 -25.65
C GLY A 181 -30.74 42.42 -25.68
N ALA A 182 -30.47 41.31 -24.99
CA ALA A 182 -31.29 40.12 -24.94
C ALA A 182 -32.03 39.94 -23.60
N CYS A 183 -33.01 39.04 -23.58
CA CYS A 183 -33.72 38.63 -22.36
C CYS A 183 -33.39 37.17 -22.03
N VAL A 184 -32.41 36.96 -21.14
CA VAL A 184 -31.70 35.69 -20.92
C VAL A 184 -31.64 35.35 -19.44
N ALA A 185 -31.88 34.08 -19.08
CA ALA A 185 -31.57 33.53 -17.76
C ALA A 185 -30.62 32.32 -17.88
N ILE A 186 -29.51 32.32 -17.14
CA ILE A 186 -28.56 31.20 -17.06
C ILE A 186 -28.84 30.42 -15.78
N PHE A 187 -29.31 29.17 -15.92
CA PHE A 187 -29.70 28.27 -14.83
C PHE A 187 -28.62 27.26 -14.43
N SER A 188 -27.67 26.97 -15.33
CA SER A 188 -26.49 26.19 -15.03
C SER A 188 -25.32 26.61 -15.92
N VAL A 189 -24.11 26.54 -15.35
CA VAL A 189 -22.86 26.47 -16.08
C VAL A 189 -22.05 25.37 -15.43
N ARG A 190 -21.72 24.33 -16.20
CA ARG A 190 -20.91 23.19 -15.80
C ARG A 190 -19.67 23.14 -16.68
N VAL A 191 -18.50 23.27 -16.08
CA VAL A 191 -17.21 23.30 -16.76
C VAL A 191 -16.44 22.05 -16.40
N TYR A 192 -15.96 21.29 -17.38
CA TYR A 192 -15.28 20.02 -17.14
C TYR A 192 -14.22 19.69 -18.20
N TYR A 193 -13.35 18.73 -17.92
CA TYR A 193 -12.44 18.14 -18.92
C TYR A 193 -12.57 16.61 -18.92
N LYS A 194 -12.21 15.97 -20.04
CA LYS A 194 -12.31 14.52 -20.19
C LYS A 194 -11.02 13.80 -19.75
N THR A 195 -11.16 12.64 -19.12
CA THR A 195 -10.07 11.76 -18.69
C THR A 195 -10.40 10.31 -19.01
N CYS A 196 -9.43 9.57 -19.53
CA CYS A 196 -9.45 8.12 -19.47
C CYS A 196 -9.13 7.70 -18.01
N PRO A 197 -10.05 7.04 -17.29
CA PRO A 197 -9.92 6.80 -15.84
C PRO A 197 -8.87 5.73 -15.53
N ALA A 198 -8.33 5.73 -14.30
CA ALA A 198 -7.36 4.70 -13.90
C ALA A 198 -7.96 3.29 -14.01
N THR A 199 -7.24 2.37 -14.66
CA THR A 199 -7.75 1.04 -15.02
C THR A 199 -6.64 -0.01 -14.94
N VAL A 200 -7.02 -1.27 -14.75
CA VAL A 200 -6.14 -2.43 -14.95
C VAL A 200 -6.65 -3.17 -16.19
N LYS A 201 -5.75 -3.54 -17.11
CA LYS A 201 -6.08 -4.38 -18.27
C LYS A 201 -4.89 -5.26 -18.62
N SER A 202 -5.14 -6.55 -18.86
CA SER A 202 -4.08 -7.52 -19.20
C SER A 202 -2.92 -7.52 -18.19
N LEU A 203 -3.25 -7.48 -16.90
CA LEU A 203 -2.31 -7.44 -15.77
C LEU A 203 -1.36 -6.23 -15.77
N ALA A 204 -1.68 -5.17 -16.52
CA ALA A 204 -1.00 -3.89 -16.47
C ALA A 204 -1.92 -2.81 -15.89
N THR A 205 -1.39 -2.06 -14.92
CA THR A 205 -1.99 -0.86 -14.35
C THR A 205 -1.74 0.34 -15.27
N PHE A 206 -2.78 1.13 -15.52
CA PHE A 206 -2.71 2.34 -16.34
C PHE A 206 -3.27 3.53 -15.55
N PRO A 207 -2.51 4.64 -15.41
CA PRO A 207 -2.91 5.79 -14.60
C PRO A 207 -4.02 6.60 -15.27
N GLU A 208 -4.81 7.30 -14.46
CA GLU A 208 -5.79 8.27 -14.95
C GLU A 208 -5.10 9.32 -15.84
N THR A 209 -5.57 9.44 -17.07
CA THR A 209 -4.90 10.19 -18.12
C THR A 209 -5.85 11.18 -18.77
N VAL A 210 -5.42 12.44 -18.84
CA VAL A 210 -6.20 13.52 -19.48
C VAL A 210 -6.28 13.30 -20.99
N ALA A 211 -7.51 13.36 -21.51
CA ALA A 211 -7.77 13.36 -22.95
C ALA A 211 -7.25 14.65 -23.58
N VAL A 212 -6.53 14.53 -24.70
CA VAL A 212 -5.86 15.65 -25.38
C VAL A 212 -6.62 15.95 -26.69
N PRO A 213 -6.82 17.24 -27.06
CA PRO A 213 -7.44 17.61 -28.33
C PRO A 213 -6.65 17.11 -29.54
N GLN A 214 -7.33 17.04 -30.69
CA GLN A 214 -6.81 16.50 -31.93
C GLN A 214 -5.72 17.41 -32.55
N ASP A 215 -4.46 17.04 -32.34
CA ASP A 215 -3.32 17.57 -33.10
C ASP A 215 -3.23 16.82 -34.45
N GLU A 216 -2.87 17.50 -35.54
CA GLU A 216 -3.07 17.02 -36.94
C GLU A 216 -2.31 15.73 -37.29
N LYS A 217 -1.47 15.20 -36.39
CA LYS A 217 -0.63 14.01 -36.58
C LYS A 217 -0.84 12.90 -35.55
N LYS A 218 -1.59 13.11 -34.46
CA LYS A 218 -1.90 12.05 -33.47
C LYS A 218 -3.31 12.24 -32.86
N THR A 219 -4.24 11.37 -33.25
CA THR A 219 -5.61 11.29 -32.72
C THR A 219 -5.73 10.51 -31.40
N LEU A 220 -4.63 9.90 -30.93
CA LEU A 220 -4.57 9.03 -29.76
C LEU A 220 -3.40 9.42 -28.86
N ARG A 221 -3.66 9.51 -27.56
CA ARG A 221 -2.62 9.68 -26.54
C ARG A 221 -2.12 8.32 -26.07
N GLU A 222 -0.87 8.03 -26.37
CA GLU A 222 -0.13 6.86 -25.90
C GLU A 222 0.09 6.93 -24.38
N VAL A 223 -0.13 5.82 -23.68
CA VAL A 223 0.05 5.69 -22.22
C VAL A 223 0.79 4.40 -21.89
N VAL A 224 1.90 4.58 -21.19
CA VAL A 224 2.72 3.50 -20.62
C VAL A 224 2.08 3.03 -19.30
N GLY A 225 1.88 1.73 -19.17
CA GLY A 225 1.46 1.08 -17.94
C GLY A 225 2.63 0.48 -17.15
N ALA A 226 2.31 -0.07 -15.97
CA ALA A 226 3.22 -0.90 -15.19
C ALA A 226 2.52 -2.21 -14.82
N CYS A 227 3.22 -3.34 -14.88
CA CYS A 227 2.65 -4.63 -14.48
C CYS A 227 2.16 -4.60 -13.02
N VAL A 228 1.08 -5.33 -12.73
CA VAL A 228 0.62 -5.55 -11.35
C VAL A 228 1.69 -6.28 -10.53
N GLU A 229 1.57 -6.22 -9.20
CA GLU A 229 2.44 -6.96 -8.30
C GLU A 229 2.43 -8.46 -8.65
N ASN A 230 3.61 -9.08 -8.65
CA ASN A 230 3.83 -10.47 -9.07
C ASN A 230 3.49 -10.78 -10.54
N ALA A 231 3.46 -9.76 -11.42
CA ALA A 231 3.46 -9.93 -12.88
C ALA A 231 4.70 -9.31 -13.55
N VAL A 232 5.09 -9.89 -14.69
CA VAL A 232 6.21 -9.44 -15.53
C VAL A 232 5.80 -9.36 -17.01
N SER A 233 6.52 -8.60 -17.82
CA SER A 233 6.33 -8.57 -19.28
C SER A 233 7.69 -8.43 -19.97
N GLU A 234 7.77 -8.88 -21.22
CA GLU A 234 8.96 -8.76 -22.08
C GLU A 234 8.99 -7.38 -22.75
N ASP A 235 7.86 -6.98 -23.35
CA ASP A 235 7.61 -5.62 -23.85
C ASP A 235 6.94 -4.73 -22.80
N GLN A 236 7.15 -3.42 -22.89
CA GLN A 236 6.50 -2.47 -21.99
C GLN A 236 4.99 -2.35 -22.30
N PRO A 237 4.08 -2.50 -21.32
CA PRO A 237 2.64 -2.47 -21.58
C PRO A 237 2.17 -1.08 -22.01
N LEU A 238 1.50 -1.02 -23.16
CA LEU A 238 1.00 0.20 -23.80
C LEU A 238 -0.52 0.13 -24.06
N ILE A 239 -1.19 1.27 -23.90
CA ILE A 239 -2.61 1.48 -24.24
C ILE A 239 -2.81 2.91 -24.75
N TYR A 240 -3.93 3.19 -25.42
CA TYR A 240 -4.22 4.52 -25.97
C TYR A 240 -5.47 5.15 -25.37
N CYS A 241 -5.38 6.42 -24.99
CA CYS A 241 -6.48 7.27 -24.54
C CYS A 241 -7.00 8.13 -25.70
N THR A 242 -8.32 8.10 -25.93
CA THR A 242 -9.02 8.91 -26.94
C THR A 242 -9.38 10.31 -26.43
N GLN A 243 -9.72 11.23 -27.34
CA GLN A 243 -10.23 12.57 -26.99
C GLN A 243 -11.52 12.53 -26.14
N ASP A 244 -12.26 11.42 -26.17
CA ASP A 244 -13.54 11.24 -25.47
C ASP A 244 -13.42 10.53 -24.11
N GLY A 245 -12.21 10.27 -23.64
CA GLY A 245 -11.97 9.64 -22.34
C GLY A 245 -12.10 8.11 -22.36
N GLU A 246 -11.90 7.48 -23.52
CA GLU A 246 -11.99 6.01 -23.68
C GLU A 246 -10.63 5.36 -23.96
N TRP A 247 -10.42 4.18 -23.37
CA TRP A 247 -9.22 3.35 -23.53
C TRP A 247 -9.35 2.37 -24.70
N VAL A 248 -8.53 2.53 -25.73
CA VAL A 248 -8.49 1.65 -26.92
C VAL A 248 -7.16 0.90 -27.04
N VAL A 249 -7.22 -0.30 -27.62
CA VAL A 249 -6.12 -1.20 -28.03
C VAL A 249 -4.95 -1.32 -27.02
N PRO A 250 -4.99 -2.29 -26.08
CA PRO A 250 -3.80 -2.69 -25.34
C PRO A 250 -2.85 -3.47 -26.25
N VAL A 251 -1.58 -3.05 -26.33
CA VAL A 251 -0.60 -3.60 -27.30
C VAL A 251 0.23 -4.75 -26.71
N ALA A 252 0.70 -4.59 -25.47
CA ALA A 252 1.51 -5.58 -24.76
C ALA A 252 0.84 -5.97 -23.42
N LYS A 253 1.15 -7.17 -22.92
CA LYS A 253 0.43 -7.83 -21.82
C LYS A 253 1.41 -8.32 -20.76
N CYS A 254 1.13 -8.06 -19.50
CA CYS A 254 1.87 -8.68 -18.41
C CYS A 254 1.37 -10.12 -18.18
N GLN A 255 2.21 -10.92 -17.53
CA GLN A 255 1.96 -12.31 -17.22
C GLN A 255 2.34 -12.60 -15.77
N CYS A 256 1.54 -13.38 -15.04
CA CYS A 256 1.88 -13.71 -13.66
C CYS A 256 3.17 -14.52 -13.56
N SER A 257 4.00 -14.16 -12.59
CA SER A 257 5.27 -14.81 -12.26
C SER A 257 5.09 -16.28 -11.85
N PRO A 258 6.16 -17.10 -11.88
CA PRO A 258 6.17 -18.43 -11.26
C PRO A 258 5.66 -18.35 -9.82
N GLY A 259 4.80 -19.29 -9.43
CA GLY A 259 4.11 -19.30 -8.13
C GLY A 259 2.82 -18.48 -8.04
N TYR A 260 2.39 -17.77 -9.09
CA TYR A 260 1.20 -16.89 -9.04
C TYR A 260 0.18 -17.14 -10.18
N GLU A 261 -1.11 -17.22 -9.87
CA GLU A 261 -2.23 -17.34 -10.82
C GLU A 261 -3.00 -16.02 -11.00
N VAL A 262 -3.65 -15.87 -12.15
CA VAL A 262 -4.58 -14.77 -12.41
C VAL A 262 -5.86 -15.01 -11.63
N VAL A 263 -6.24 -14.06 -10.77
CA VAL A 263 -7.57 -13.95 -10.17
C VAL A 263 -8.05 -12.54 -10.43
N ASP A 264 -9.19 -12.42 -11.12
CA ASP A 264 -9.70 -11.15 -11.66
C ASP A 264 -8.62 -10.40 -12.48
N ASP A 265 -8.14 -9.25 -12.00
CA ASP A 265 -7.09 -8.44 -12.64
C ASP A 265 -5.74 -8.46 -11.87
N THR A 266 -5.57 -9.35 -10.89
CA THR A 266 -4.39 -9.44 -10.01
C THR A 266 -3.72 -10.82 -10.03
N CYS A 267 -2.42 -10.88 -9.71
CA CYS A 267 -1.66 -12.12 -9.57
C CYS A 267 -1.61 -12.57 -8.11
N HIS A 268 -2.33 -13.65 -7.78
CA HIS A 268 -2.41 -14.22 -6.44
C HIS A 268 -1.52 -15.45 -6.31
N GLU A 269 -0.94 -15.69 -5.14
CA GLU A 269 -0.10 -16.87 -4.89
C GLU A 269 -0.89 -18.18 -5.11
N CYS A 270 -0.24 -19.19 -5.66
CA CYS A 270 -0.81 -20.54 -5.75
C CYS A 270 -1.22 -21.01 -4.34
N LYS A 271 -2.40 -21.60 -4.22
CA LYS A 271 -2.89 -22.18 -2.96
C LYS A 271 -2.05 -23.39 -2.56
N ALA A 272 -2.00 -23.71 -1.27
CA ALA A 272 -1.31 -24.91 -0.78
C ALA A 272 -1.84 -26.18 -1.49
N GLY A 273 -0.94 -27.06 -1.92
CA GLY A 273 -1.26 -28.20 -2.79
C GLY A 273 -1.35 -27.88 -4.29
N PHE A 274 -1.07 -26.63 -4.70
CA PHE A 274 -0.93 -26.20 -6.09
C PHE A 274 0.45 -25.55 -6.31
N PHE A 275 0.88 -25.46 -7.57
CA PHE A 275 2.17 -24.87 -7.96
C PHE A 275 2.12 -24.26 -9.36
N LYS A 276 3.14 -23.46 -9.71
CA LYS A 276 3.35 -22.95 -11.07
C LYS A 276 4.82 -22.65 -11.35
N ALA A 277 5.42 -23.37 -12.30
CA ALA A 277 6.86 -23.31 -12.56
C ALA A 277 7.32 -22.17 -13.50
N SER A 278 6.42 -21.61 -14.32
CA SER A 278 6.77 -20.66 -15.39
C SER A 278 5.96 -19.36 -15.33
N VAL A 279 6.52 -18.29 -15.90
CA VAL A 279 5.76 -17.09 -16.27
C VAL A 279 4.67 -17.51 -17.26
N SER A 280 3.41 -17.25 -16.94
CA SER A 280 2.27 -17.44 -17.86
C SER A 280 1.00 -16.80 -17.28
N ASN A 281 -0.08 -16.79 -18.05
CA ASN A 281 -1.44 -16.51 -17.55
C ASN A 281 -2.29 -17.78 -17.39
N GLU A 282 -1.64 -18.95 -17.24
CA GLU A 282 -2.33 -20.15 -16.78
C GLU A 282 -2.58 -20.09 -15.26
N ALA A 283 -3.65 -20.75 -14.82
CA ALA A 283 -3.93 -21.02 -13.41
C ALA A 283 -2.89 -21.99 -12.80
N CYS A 284 -2.78 -21.99 -11.47
CA CYS A 284 -1.90 -22.91 -10.77
C CYS A 284 -2.38 -24.36 -10.94
N LYS A 285 -1.44 -25.28 -11.12
CA LYS A 285 -1.74 -26.71 -11.35
C LYS A 285 -1.66 -27.47 -10.02
N PRO A 286 -2.56 -28.44 -9.75
CA PRO A 286 -2.50 -29.23 -8.53
C PRO A 286 -1.20 -30.04 -8.49
N CYS A 287 -0.65 -30.27 -7.30
CA CYS A 287 0.55 -31.10 -7.14
C CYS A 287 0.34 -32.49 -7.77
N PRO A 288 1.28 -32.96 -8.62
CA PRO A 288 1.17 -34.26 -9.26
C PRO A 288 1.48 -35.39 -8.27
N GLU A 289 1.20 -36.63 -8.66
CA GLU A 289 1.39 -37.80 -7.81
C GLU A 289 2.84 -37.96 -7.32
N ASN A 290 2.99 -38.65 -6.17
CA ASN A 290 4.25 -38.87 -5.47
C ASN A 290 5.00 -37.59 -5.04
N THR A 291 4.26 -36.49 -4.80
CA THR A 291 4.80 -35.26 -4.18
C THR A 291 4.15 -34.95 -2.83
N HIS A 292 4.85 -34.20 -1.98
CA HIS A 292 4.26 -33.57 -0.81
C HIS A 292 3.37 -32.38 -1.22
N ILE A 293 2.36 -32.10 -0.39
CA ILE A 293 1.54 -30.88 -0.48
C ILE A 293 2.45 -29.65 -0.43
N SER A 294 2.39 -28.81 -1.47
CA SER A 294 3.15 -27.57 -1.53
C SER A 294 2.69 -26.53 -0.52
N SER A 295 3.60 -25.65 -0.11
CA SER A 295 3.24 -24.36 0.50
C SER A 295 2.50 -23.46 -0.50
N PRO A 296 1.84 -22.38 -0.05
CA PRO A 296 1.44 -21.31 -0.94
C PRO A 296 2.63 -20.76 -1.76
N GLY A 297 2.33 -20.20 -2.93
CA GLY A 297 3.32 -19.57 -3.83
C GLY A 297 4.33 -20.52 -4.49
N ALA A 298 4.14 -21.84 -4.39
CA ALA A 298 5.18 -22.80 -4.78
C ALA A 298 5.46 -22.86 -6.29
N LEU A 299 6.75 -22.96 -6.63
CA LEU A 299 7.23 -23.12 -8.01
C LEU A 299 7.18 -24.57 -8.49
N SER A 300 7.24 -25.53 -7.58
CA SER A 300 7.16 -26.98 -7.81
C SER A 300 6.77 -27.71 -6.53
N CYS A 301 6.14 -28.87 -6.64
CA CYS A 301 5.87 -29.73 -5.48
C CYS A 301 7.05 -30.71 -5.26
N PRO A 302 7.65 -30.74 -4.05
CA PRO A 302 8.79 -31.61 -3.76
C PRO A 302 8.36 -33.08 -3.67
N CYS A 303 9.22 -33.99 -4.13
CA CYS A 303 8.92 -35.43 -4.16
C CYS A 303 8.79 -36.03 -2.74
N LEU A 304 7.99 -37.10 -2.62
CA LEU A 304 7.97 -37.95 -1.43
C LEU A 304 9.30 -38.71 -1.28
N GLU A 305 9.62 -39.15 -0.05
CA GLU A 305 10.77 -40.01 0.21
C GLU A 305 10.73 -41.30 -0.64
N GLY A 306 11.83 -41.62 -1.31
CA GLY A 306 11.93 -42.73 -2.27
C GLY A 306 11.51 -42.41 -3.70
N PHE A 307 10.99 -41.20 -3.97
CA PHE A 307 10.61 -40.72 -5.30
C PHE A 307 11.44 -39.51 -5.73
N TYR A 308 11.67 -39.39 -7.03
CA TYR A 308 12.59 -38.41 -7.62
C TYR A 308 12.10 -37.91 -8.99
N ARG A 309 12.75 -36.89 -9.53
CA ARG A 309 12.68 -36.48 -10.94
C ARG A 309 14.08 -36.52 -11.54
N ALA A 310 14.21 -36.94 -12.79
CA ALA A 310 15.45 -36.83 -13.56
C ALA A 310 15.69 -35.36 -13.97
N PRO A 311 16.93 -34.93 -14.28
CA PRO A 311 17.23 -33.56 -14.69
C PRO A 311 16.44 -33.07 -15.93
N GLU A 312 16.00 -33.99 -16.77
CA GLU A 312 15.25 -33.75 -18.00
C GLU A 312 13.72 -33.74 -17.79
N ASP A 313 13.23 -34.18 -16.63
CA ASP A 313 11.80 -34.27 -16.34
C ASP A 313 11.20 -32.87 -16.07
N PRO A 314 10.10 -32.47 -16.75
CA PRO A 314 9.42 -31.21 -16.45
C PRO A 314 8.88 -31.18 -15.02
N LEU A 315 8.97 -30.03 -14.35
CA LEU A 315 8.42 -29.84 -12.98
C LEU A 315 6.91 -30.12 -12.86
N THR A 316 6.20 -30.27 -13.98
CA THR A 316 4.79 -30.64 -14.06
C THR A 316 4.51 -32.15 -13.98
N VAL A 317 5.50 -33.02 -14.14
CA VAL A 317 5.28 -34.48 -14.04
C VAL A 317 5.31 -34.97 -12.59
N ALA A 318 4.65 -36.11 -12.33
CA ALA A 318 4.73 -36.85 -11.07
C ALA A 318 6.18 -37.27 -10.78
N CYS A 319 6.52 -37.45 -9.50
CA CYS A 319 7.82 -38.02 -9.16
C CYS A 319 7.80 -39.54 -9.38
N SER A 320 8.87 -40.07 -9.95
CA SER A 320 9.05 -41.49 -10.24
C SER A 320 9.88 -42.20 -9.17
N GLY A 321 9.56 -43.45 -8.90
CA GLY A 321 10.33 -44.33 -8.00
C GLY A 321 11.45 -45.07 -8.73
N LEU A 322 12.16 -45.90 -7.98
CA LEU A 322 13.07 -46.92 -8.53
C LEU A 322 12.25 -48.09 -9.11
N PRO A 323 12.76 -48.82 -10.13
CA PRO A 323 12.13 -50.05 -10.58
C PRO A 323 12.28 -51.17 -9.54
N SER A 324 11.41 -52.17 -9.58
CA SER A 324 11.65 -53.44 -8.86
C SER A 324 12.78 -54.23 -9.54
N SER A 325 13.29 -55.28 -8.89
CA SER A 325 14.23 -56.19 -9.55
C SER A 325 13.60 -56.91 -10.76
N PRO A 326 14.41 -57.32 -11.77
CA PRO A 326 13.95 -58.13 -12.89
C PRO A 326 13.34 -59.46 -12.43
N LYS A 327 12.29 -59.92 -13.09
CA LYS A 327 11.61 -61.18 -12.76
C LYS A 327 12.11 -62.33 -13.61
N SER A 328 12.02 -63.55 -13.09
CA SER A 328 12.26 -64.80 -13.85
C SER A 328 13.60 -64.84 -14.59
N LEU A 329 14.68 -64.39 -13.95
CA LEU A 329 16.04 -64.50 -14.49
C LEU A 329 16.42 -65.99 -14.64
N THR A 330 16.79 -66.38 -15.86
CA THR A 330 17.24 -67.72 -16.25
C THR A 330 18.56 -67.65 -17.02
N ALA A 331 19.31 -68.75 -17.01
CA ALA A 331 20.58 -68.90 -17.70
C ALA A 331 20.56 -70.20 -18.50
N THR A 332 20.75 -70.13 -19.82
CA THR A 332 20.53 -71.23 -20.76
C THR A 332 21.76 -71.43 -21.65
N THR A 333 22.23 -72.67 -21.79
CA THR A 333 23.38 -72.98 -22.66
C THR A 333 22.88 -73.20 -24.09
N THR A 334 23.27 -72.34 -25.03
CA THR A 334 22.87 -72.46 -26.45
C THR A 334 23.64 -73.59 -27.15
N GLN A 335 22.89 -74.54 -27.73
CA GLN A 335 23.42 -75.86 -28.15
C GLN A 335 24.45 -75.84 -29.30
N MET A 336 24.73 -74.69 -29.91
CA MET A 336 25.55 -74.58 -31.13
C MET A 336 26.80 -73.68 -30.98
N ALA A 337 27.14 -73.20 -29.78
CA ALA A 337 28.33 -72.37 -29.56
C ALA A 337 29.10 -72.79 -28.29
N THR A 338 30.35 -73.24 -28.48
CA THR A 338 31.26 -73.56 -27.36
C THR A 338 31.55 -72.32 -26.51
N GLY A 339 31.29 -72.39 -25.20
CA GLY A 339 31.65 -71.32 -24.26
C GLY A 339 30.74 -70.09 -24.25
N LYS A 340 29.51 -70.20 -24.78
CA LYS A 340 28.46 -69.17 -24.67
C LYS A 340 27.31 -69.58 -23.74
N LEU A 341 26.73 -68.60 -23.06
CA LEU A 341 25.60 -68.70 -22.15
C LEU A 341 24.61 -67.57 -22.47
N GLU A 342 23.34 -67.89 -22.63
CA GLU A 342 22.26 -66.92 -22.79
C GLU A 342 21.62 -66.62 -21.43
N LEU A 343 21.66 -65.36 -21.00
CA LEU A 343 20.89 -64.89 -19.86
C LEU A 343 19.60 -64.27 -20.39
N SER A 344 18.46 -64.64 -19.82
CA SER A 344 17.16 -64.04 -20.16
C SER A 344 16.35 -63.76 -18.89
N TRP A 345 15.59 -62.68 -18.89
CA TRP A 345 14.72 -62.27 -17.79
C TRP A 345 13.40 -61.73 -18.33
N SER A 346 12.53 -61.30 -17.43
CA SER A 346 11.31 -60.54 -17.72
C SER A 346 11.34 -59.21 -16.96
N PRO A 347 10.60 -58.18 -17.44
CA PRO A 347 10.66 -56.85 -16.84
C PRO A 347 10.29 -56.81 -15.35
N PRO A 348 10.71 -55.74 -14.64
CA PRO A 348 10.26 -55.42 -13.29
C PRO A 348 8.74 -55.51 -13.11
N GLY A 349 8.30 -55.85 -11.90
CA GLY A 349 6.89 -55.83 -11.51
C GLY A 349 6.33 -54.44 -11.24
N ASP A 350 7.22 -53.53 -10.85
CA ASP A 350 7.00 -52.09 -10.76
C ASP A 350 8.13 -51.41 -11.52
N THR A 351 7.84 -50.40 -12.32
CA THR A 351 8.81 -49.65 -13.12
C THR A 351 9.24 -48.33 -12.47
N GLY A 352 8.70 -48.03 -11.28
CA GLY A 352 8.78 -46.73 -10.65
C GLY A 352 7.90 -45.67 -11.35
N GLY A 353 6.94 -46.10 -12.17
CA GLY A 353 6.09 -45.21 -12.99
C GLY A 353 6.74 -44.70 -14.28
N ARG A 354 7.93 -45.19 -14.66
CA ARG A 354 8.64 -44.80 -15.89
C ARG A 354 8.58 -45.89 -16.97
N SER A 355 8.97 -45.52 -18.19
CA SER A 355 9.15 -46.44 -19.33
C SER A 355 10.59 -46.46 -19.87
N ASP A 356 11.50 -45.68 -19.28
CA ASP A 356 12.93 -45.57 -19.65
C ASP A 356 13.80 -46.62 -18.95
N ILE A 357 13.31 -47.86 -18.86
CA ILE A 357 14.00 -48.95 -18.17
C ILE A 357 15.18 -49.43 -19.00
N THR A 358 16.35 -49.56 -18.37
CA THR A 358 17.51 -50.28 -18.91
C THR A 358 18.01 -51.32 -17.91
N TYR A 359 18.83 -52.27 -18.38
CA TYR A 359 19.43 -53.32 -17.55
C TYR A 359 20.95 -53.29 -17.63
N ASN A 360 21.60 -53.46 -16.49
CA ASN A 360 23.04 -53.67 -16.37
C ASN A 360 23.31 -55.10 -15.87
N VAL A 361 24.40 -55.72 -16.34
CA VAL A 361 24.79 -57.08 -15.98
C VAL A 361 26.21 -57.08 -15.39
N GLU A 362 26.28 -57.41 -14.10
CA GLU A 362 27.52 -57.65 -13.36
C GLU A 362 27.78 -59.17 -13.32
N CYS A 363 29.06 -59.57 -13.43
CA CYS A 363 29.51 -60.96 -13.43
C CYS A 363 30.57 -61.15 -12.35
N GLU A 364 30.38 -62.14 -11.49
CA GLU A 364 31.37 -62.61 -10.52
C GLU A 364 31.70 -64.09 -10.75
N ARG A 365 32.98 -64.44 -10.70
CA ARG A 365 33.44 -65.83 -10.60
C ARG A 365 33.59 -66.19 -9.13
N CYS A 366 33.01 -67.30 -8.68
CA CYS A 366 33.01 -67.70 -7.27
C CYS A 366 33.70 -69.04 -7.05
N GLU A 367 34.78 -69.04 -6.25
CA GLU A 367 35.49 -70.24 -5.82
C GLU A 367 35.19 -70.49 -4.33
N GLY A 368 34.20 -71.36 -4.08
CA GLY A 368 33.67 -71.59 -2.74
C GLY A 368 32.85 -70.40 -2.23
N SER A 369 33.29 -69.78 -1.14
CA SER A 369 32.67 -68.59 -0.54
C SER A 369 33.30 -67.26 -0.98
N VAL A 370 34.37 -67.28 -1.78
CA VAL A 370 35.04 -66.08 -2.27
C VAL A 370 34.64 -65.84 -3.72
N CYS A 371 33.98 -64.71 -3.97
CA CYS A 371 33.67 -64.23 -5.32
C CYS A 371 34.63 -63.09 -5.71
N GLN A 372 34.91 -62.98 -7.00
CA GLN A 372 35.69 -61.89 -7.61
C GLN A 372 35.02 -61.46 -8.92
N PRO A 373 35.15 -60.19 -9.35
CA PRO A 373 34.67 -59.77 -10.65
C PRO A 373 35.24 -60.62 -11.79
N CYS A 374 34.43 -60.86 -12.82
CA CYS A 374 34.88 -61.47 -14.07
C CYS A 374 35.82 -60.52 -14.82
N GLY A 375 36.97 -61.03 -15.28
CA GLY A 375 37.97 -60.23 -16.00
C GLY A 375 37.66 -59.99 -17.48
N ASP A 376 38.43 -59.09 -18.11
CA ASP A 376 38.23 -58.48 -19.44
C ASP A 376 38.12 -59.43 -20.66
N LYS A 377 38.26 -60.74 -20.43
CA LYS A 377 38.02 -61.79 -21.42
C LYS A 377 36.52 -62.00 -21.66
N VAL A 378 35.69 -61.91 -20.61
CA VAL A 378 34.25 -62.20 -20.73
C VAL A 378 33.59 -61.20 -21.68
N ARG A 379 32.91 -61.72 -22.71
CA ARG A 379 32.22 -60.90 -23.71
C ARG A 379 30.73 -60.92 -23.48
N TYR A 380 30.09 -59.81 -23.85
CA TYR A 380 28.65 -59.66 -23.82
C TYR A 380 28.20 -59.20 -25.21
N ASP A 381 27.08 -59.76 -25.66
CA ASP A 381 26.45 -59.46 -26.93
C ASP A 381 24.92 -59.35 -26.68
N PRO A 382 24.32 -58.14 -26.64
CA PRO A 382 24.93 -56.80 -26.73
C PRO A 382 25.72 -56.39 -25.45
N SER A 383 26.09 -55.11 -25.30
CA SER A 383 26.85 -54.59 -24.14
C SER A 383 26.25 -54.97 -22.78
N ASN A 384 27.07 -55.09 -21.74
CA ASN A 384 26.60 -55.42 -20.38
C ASN A 384 25.99 -54.24 -19.61
N ILE A 385 25.79 -53.09 -20.26
CA ILE A 385 25.30 -51.83 -19.69
C ILE A 385 24.25 -51.27 -20.66
N ASP A 386 23.22 -50.64 -20.08
CA ASP A 386 22.09 -49.97 -20.75
C ASP A 386 21.32 -50.83 -21.77
N ILE A 387 21.20 -52.12 -21.46
CA ILE A 387 20.45 -53.09 -22.27
C ILE A 387 18.96 -52.74 -22.21
N LYS A 388 18.30 -52.64 -23.38
CA LYS A 388 16.85 -52.39 -23.47
C LYS A 388 16.02 -53.66 -23.68
N GLU A 389 16.67 -54.70 -24.21
CA GLU A 389 16.11 -56.04 -24.36
C GLU A 389 16.22 -56.82 -23.03
N THR A 390 15.46 -57.91 -22.89
CA THR A 390 15.45 -58.72 -21.66
C THR A 390 16.32 -59.99 -21.77
N SER A 391 17.40 -59.89 -22.55
CA SER A 391 18.34 -60.99 -22.81
C SER A 391 19.73 -60.45 -23.15
N VAL A 392 20.78 -61.21 -22.78
CA VAL A 392 22.16 -60.97 -23.23
C VAL A 392 22.91 -62.30 -23.37
N ILE A 393 23.74 -62.41 -24.40
CA ILE A 393 24.60 -63.58 -24.62
C ILE A 393 25.99 -63.28 -24.04
N VAL A 394 26.42 -64.10 -23.08
CA VAL A 394 27.73 -64.02 -22.42
C VAL A 394 28.66 -65.08 -23.00
N GLY A 395 29.86 -64.69 -23.43
CA GLY A 395 30.86 -65.57 -24.05
C GLY A 395 32.24 -65.50 -23.39
N GLU A 396 33.16 -66.36 -23.84
CA GLU A 396 34.52 -66.54 -23.29
C GLU A 396 34.52 -66.98 -21.80
N LEU A 397 33.50 -67.74 -21.37
CA LEU A 397 33.37 -68.27 -20.02
C LEU A 397 34.15 -69.60 -19.84
N GLU A 398 34.84 -69.76 -18.71
CA GLU A 398 35.66 -70.93 -18.40
C GLU A 398 34.81 -72.10 -17.86
N PRO A 399 34.97 -73.33 -18.37
CA PRO A 399 34.17 -74.48 -17.93
C PRO A 399 34.49 -74.91 -16.49
N HIS A 400 33.47 -75.45 -15.82
CA HIS A 400 33.53 -75.89 -14.40
C HIS A 400 33.84 -74.79 -13.36
N LEU A 401 33.76 -73.50 -13.70
CA LEU A 401 33.62 -72.42 -12.72
C LEU A 401 32.15 -72.08 -12.45
N ASN A 402 31.86 -71.71 -11.21
CA ASN A 402 30.57 -71.15 -10.82
C ASN A 402 30.57 -69.64 -11.08
N TYR A 403 29.75 -69.20 -12.02
CA TYR A 403 29.50 -67.80 -12.30
C TYR A 403 28.22 -67.34 -11.59
N THR A 404 28.31 -66.21 -10.91
CA THR A 404 27.18 -65.47 -10.36
C THR A 404 26.94 -64.28 -11.29
N PHE A 405 25.78 -64.24 -11.94
CA PHE A 405 25.36 -63.11 -12.77
C PHE A 405 24.28 -62.33 -12.05
N THR A 406 24.48 -61.02 -11.95
CA THR A 406 23.55 -60.09 -11.29
C THR A 406 23.05 -59.09 -12.32
N VAL A 407 21.75 -59.13 -12.60
CA VAL A 407 21.06 -58.21 -13.51
C VAL A 407 20.37 -57.14 -12.67
N GLU A 408 20.79 -55.89 -12.84
CA GLU A 408 20.19 -54.71 -12.22
C GLU A 408 19.18 -54.08 -13.18
N ALA A 409 17.96 -53.79 -12.72
CA ALA A 409 17.05 -52.88 -13.40
C ALA A 409 17.37 -51.43 -13.02
N ARG A 410 17.40 -50.55 -14.03
CA ARG A 410 17.66 -49.12 -13.89
C ARG A 410 16.61 -48.33 -14.66
N ASN A 411 16.37 -47.09 -14.25
CA ASN A 411 15.52 -46.11 -14.94
C ASN A 411 16.14 -44.71 -14.79
N GLY A 412 15.53 -43.66 -15.37
CA GLY A 412 16.08 -42.29 -15.35
C GLY A 412 16.42 -41.71 -13.97
N VAL A 413 15.78 -42.20 -12.89
CA VAL A 413 16.04 -41.76 -11.51
C VAL A 413 16.96 -42.69 -10.70
N SER A 414 17.36 -43.84 -11.26
CA SER A 414 18.20 -44.84 -10.58
C SER A 414 19.66 -44.40 -10.35
N GLN A 415 20.02 -43.17 -10.69
CA GLN A 415 21.29 -42.53 -10.33
C GLN A 415 21.19 -41.69 -9.04
N LEU A 416 19.97 -41.39 -8.57
CA LEU A 416 19.71 -40.48 -7.43
C LEU A 416 19.56 -41.22 -6.09
N SER A 417 19.74 -42.55 -6.08
CA SER A 417 19.66 -43.41 -4.90
C SER A 417 20.79 -44.43 -4.88
N SER A 418 21.14 -44.91 -3.68
CA SER A 418 22.12 -45.98 -3.46
C SER A 418 21.50 -47.38 -3.49
N GLN A 419 20.17 -47.49 -3.55
CA GLN A 419 19.47 -48.77 -3.63
C GLN A 419 19.53 -49.33 -5.06
N ARG A 420 19.89 -50.61 -5.19
CA ARG A 420 20.01 -51.31 -6.48
C ARG A 420 18.90 -52.35 -6.64
N ALA A 421 18.24 -52.36 -7.80
CA ALA A 421 17.13 -53.27 -8.10
C ALA A 421 17.63 -54.54 -8.80
N THR A 422 18.33 -55.40 -8.07
CA THR A 422 19.05 -56.56 -8.63
C THR A 422 18.29 -57.89 -8.52
N SER A 423 18.50 -58.75 -9.52
CA SER A 423 18.21 -60.19 -9.47
C SER A 423 19.45 -60.98 -9.85
N THR A 424 19.73 -62.06 -9.13
CA THR A 424 21.00 -62.80 -9.23
C THR A 424 20.76 -64.28 -9.50
N ILE A 425 21.49 -64.85 -10.46
CA ILE A 425 21.50 -66.28 -10.79
C ILE A 425 22.92 -66.86 -10.66
N ARG A 426 23.01 -68.12 -10.25
CA ARG A 426 24.27 -68.89 -10.21
C ARG A 426 24.20 -70.04 -11.18
N THR A 427 25.23 -70.20 -12.01
CA THR A 427 25.30 -71.22 -13.05
C THR A 427 26.76 -71.62 -13.34
N ALA A 428 26.97 -72.74 -14.03
CA ALA A 428 28.29 -73.25 -14.38
C ALA A 428 28.26 -73.95 -15.75
N LEU A 429 29.28 -73.74 -16.58
CA LEU A 429 29.35 -74.35 -17.89
C LEU A 429 29.76 -75.82 -17.78
N GLN A 430 28.89 -76.70 -18.30
CA GLN A 430 29.19 -78.12 -18.53
C GLN A 430 29.81 -78.26 -19.93
N TYR A 431 31.13 -78.44 -20.00
CA TYR A 431 31.85 -78.76 -21.23
C TYR A 431 32.86 -79.87 -20.95
N ILE A 432 33.07 -80.78 -21.90
CA ILE A 432 33.99 -81.90 -21.79
C ILE A 432 34.88 -81.90 -23.04
N GLY A 433 36.16 -81.56 -22.86
CA GLY A 433 37.15 -81.52 -23.94
C GLY A 433 38.54 -81.94 -23.44
N PRO A 434 39.46 -82.33 -24.35
CA PRO A 434 40.79 -82.80 -23.97
C PRO A 434 41.66 -81.68 -23.36
N PRO A 435 42.54 -82.00 -22.38
CA PRO A 435 43.29 -80.98 -21.65
C PRO A 435 44.49 -80.46 -22.43
N SER A 436 44.74 -79.16 -22.34
CA SER A 436 45.92 -78.52 -22.93
C SER A 436 47.17 -78.68 -22.05
N VAL A 437 48.34 -78.79 -22.70
CA VAL A 437 49.64 -78.61 -22.06
C VAL A 437 49.84 -77.13 -21.79
N THR A 438 50.06 -76.73 -20.54
CA THR A 438 50.12 -75.32 -20.11
C THR A 438 51.54 -74.77 -19.98
N GLY A 439 52.56 -75.63 -20.10
CA GLY A 439 53.97 -75.24 -20.09
C GLY A 439 54.87 -76.45 -19.88
N MET A 440 56.08 -76.39 -20.43
CA MET A 440 57.12 -77.40 -20.24
C MET A 440 58.21 -76.84 -19.33
N HIS A 441 58.64 -77.64 -18.36
CA HIS A 441 59.53 -77.24 -17.28
C HIS A 441 60.75 -78.17 -17.26
N LEU A 442 61.92 -77.58 -17.42
CA LEU A 442 63.20 -78.25 -17.27
C LEU A 442 63.45 -78.54 -15.78
N VAL A 443 63.31 -79.80 -15.39
CA VAL A 443 63.45 -80.29 -14.01
C VAL A 443 64.92 -80.30 -13.60
N GLU A 444 65.79 -80.80 -14.47
CA GLU A 444 67.22 -80.85 -14.28
C GLU A 444 67.94 -80.68 -15.62
N ARG A 445 69.07 -79.97 -15.62
CA ARG A 445 69.96 -79.88 -16.78
C ARG A 445 71.41 -80.01 -16.35
N SER A 446 72.16 -80.81 -17.10
CA SER A 446 73.61 -80.94 -16.94
C SER A 446 74.32 -80.38 -18.19
N SER A 447 75.59 -80.74 -18.36
CA SER A 447 76.32 -80.53 -19.61
C SER A 447 75.96 -81.52 -20.71
N LYS A 448 75.20 -82.60 -20.43
CA LYS A 448 74.84 -83.65 -21.43
C LYS A 448 73.43 -84.24 -21.32
N THR A 449 72.60 -83.73 -20.41
CA THR A 449 71.23 -84.22 -20.15
C THR A 449 70.27 -83.07 -19.95
N LEU A 450 69.02 -83.27 -20.38
CA LEU A 450 67.88 -82.40 -20.11
C LEU A 450 66.71 -83.29 -19.64
N SER A 451 66.32 -83.14 -18.38
CA SER A 451 65.18 -83.84 -17.78
C SER A 451 63.97 -82.91 -17.83
N LEU A 452 62.97 -83.26 -18.65
CA LEU A 452 61.82 -82.42 -18.95
C LEU A 452 60.56 -82.97 -18.28
N SER A 453 59.76 -82.08 -17.72
CA SER A 453 58.37 -82.34 -17.33
C SER A 453 57.45 -81.35 -18.02
N TRP A 454 56.16 -81.62 -18.09
CA TRP A 454 55.19 -80.58 -18.49
C TRP A 454 53.98 -80.56 -17.55
N SER A 455 53.53 -79.34 -17.27
CA SER A 455 52.25 -79.12 -16.60
C SER A 455 51.13 -79.25 -17.62
N VAL A 456 50.19 -80.15 -17.34
CA VAL A 456 48.88 -80.20 -17.99
C VAL A 456 47.90 -79.39 -17.13
N SER A 457 46.89 -78.79 -17.75
CA SER A 457 45.88 -78.02 -17.02
C SER A 457 45.26 -78.85 -15.88
N ARG A 458 45.34 -78.33 -14.64
CA ARG A 458 44.97 -79.07 -13.41
C ARG A 458 43.45 -79.16 -13.21
N ARG A 459 42.75 -80.00 -13.99
CA ARG A 459 41.41 -80.57 -13.69
C ARG A 459 41.00 -81.65 -14.71
N ALA A 460 41.87 -82.64 -14.96
CA ALA A 460 41.54 -83.85 -15.72
C ALA A 460 41.82 -85.12 -14.90
N ASN A 461 41.01 -86.17 -15.05
CA ASN A 461 41.23 -87.44 -14.35
C ASN A 461 42.55 -88.10 -14.82
N PRO A 462 43.37 -88.71 -13.92
CA PRO A 462 44.77 -89.02 -14.25
C PRO A 462 45.01 -90.20 -15.22
N SER A 463 43.96 -90.84 -15.74
CA SER A 463 44.02 -92.27 -16.08
C SER A 463 44.36 -92.61 -17.54
N ASN A 464 43.96 -91.80 -18.52
CA ASN A 464 43.90 -92.23 -19.95
C ASN A 464 44.33 -91.12 -20.96
N PHE A 465 45.50 -90.51 -20.77
CA PHE A 465 46.07 -89.58 -21.75
C PHE A 465 47.52 -89.97 -22.08
N ARG A 466 47.91 -89.83 -23.35
CA ARG A 466 49.29 -90.03 -23.80
C ARG A 466 49.87 -88.74 -24.35
N TYR A 467 51.19 -88.59 -24.27
CA TYR A 467 51.91 -87.40 -24.73
C TYR A 467 52.81 -87.77 -25.90
N LYS A 468 52.87 -86.90 -26.90
CA LYS A 468 53.82 -86.98 -28.00
C LYS A 468 54.77 -85.80 -27.89
N LEU A 469 56.01 -86.07 -27.51
CA LEU A 469 57.10 -85.11 -27.46
C LEU A 469 57.87 -85.15 -28.79
N MET A 470 58.27 -83.98 -29.28
CA MET A 470 59.05 -83.80 -30.50
C MET A 470 60.23 -82.87 -30.20
N TYR A 471 61.45 -83.20 -30.62
CA TYR A 471 62.62 -82.34 -30.37
C TYR A 471 63.70 -82.39 -31.45
N CYS A 472 64.43 -81.29 -31.62
CA CYS A 472 65.58 -81.18 -32.54
C CYS A 472 66.64 -80.21 -31.98
N GLU A 473 67.88 -80.30 -32.49
CA GLU A 473 68.93 -79.32 -32.20
C GLU A 473 68.64 -78.01 -32.92
N LYS A 474 68.90 -76.85 -32.28
CA LYS A 474 68.68 -75.54 -32.89
C LYS A 474 69.91 -75.12 -33.67
N ASP A 475 69.86 -75.37 -34.97
CA ASP A 475 70.90 -75.04 -35.94
C ASP A 475 71.14 -73.52 -36.04
N LYS A 476 72.35 -73.10 -36.45
CA LYS A 476 72.75 -71.67 -36.45
C LYS A 476 72.46 -70.91 -37.74
N ASP A 477 72.06 -71.61 -38.80
CA ASP A 477 71.65 -71.04 -40.10
C ASP A 477 70.20 -71.46 -40.44
N GLU A 478 69.21 -70.84 -39.79
CA GLU A 478 67.77 -71.11 -40.00
C GLU A 478 67.24 -70.64 -41.37
N ALA A 479 67.67 -71.31 -42.46
CA ALA A 479 67.26 -70.93 -43.82
C ALA A 479 67.04 -72.04 -44.86
N LYS A 480 67.71 -73.22 -44.79
CA LYS A 480 67.78 -74.14 -45.97
C LYS A 480 67.67 -75.65 -45.73
N THR A 481 67.36 -76.12 -44.53
CA THR A 481 67.13 -77.55 -44.24
C THR A 481 65.89 -77.74 -43.37
N GLY A 482 65.10 -78.79 -43.64
CA GLY A 482 63.87 -79.06 -42.90
C GLY A 482 64.15 -79.55 -41.47
N LYS A 483 63.54 -78.91 -40.46
CA LYS A 483 63.63 -79.34 -39.05
C LYS A 483 63.24 -80.82 -38.92
N THR A 484 64.22 -81.67 -38.61
CA THR A 484 64.02 -83.11 -38.45
C THR A 484 63.89 -83.42 -36.97
N TYR A 485 62.65 -83.62 -36.51
CA TYR A 485 62.34 -83.87 -35.10
C TYR A 485 62.45 -85.35 -34.73
N THR A 486 63.19 -85.64 -33.66
CA THR A 486 63.07 -86.90 -32.92
C THR A 486 61.74 -86.92 -32.19
N VAL A 487 60.93 -87.98 -32.39
CA VAL A 487 59.58 -88.10 -31.82
C VAL A 487 59.54 -89.20 -30.78
N LEU A 488 59.02 -88.89 -29.58
CA LEU A 488 58.81 -89.82 -28.48
C LEU A 488 57.33 -89.84 -28.09
N VAL A 489 56.76 -91.02 -27.86
CA VAL A 489 55.41 -91.18 -27.29
C VAL A 489 55.55 -91.72 -25.87
N LEU A 490 54.86 -91.07 -24.93
CA LEU A 490 55.11 -91.18 -23.50
C LEU A 490 53.79 -91.23 -22.73
N ASP A 491 53.64 -92.21 -21.83
CA ASP A 491 52.44 -92.38 -20.99
C ASP A 491 52.52 -91.55 -19.68
N LYS A 492 53.55 -90.71 -19.54
CA LYS A 492 53.81 -89.85 -18.37
C LYS A 492 54.22 -88.46 -18.83
N ASN A 493 53.97 -87.44 -18.01
CA ASN A 493 54.31 -86.04 -18.27
C ASN A 493 55.76 -85.68 -17.89
N PHE A 494 56.69 -86.62 -18.04
CA PHE A 494 58.11 -86.51 -17.67
C PHE A 494 58.99 -87.41 -18.54
N VAL A 495 60.21 -86.95 -18.87
CA VAL A 495 61.23 -87.71 -19.60
C VAL A 495 62.65 -87.26 -19.23
N ASP A 496 63.60 -88.20 -19.21
CA ASP A 496 65.04 -87.92 -19.13
C ASP A 496 65.69 -88.07 -20.51
N ILE A 497 66.13 -86.97 -21.12
CA ILE A 497 66.83 -86.99 -22.41
C ILE A 497 68.34 -86.89 -22.16
N LYS A 498 69.08 -87.81 -22.78
CA LYS A 498 70.52 -88.05 -22.53
C LYS A 498 71.30 -87.96 -23.84
N ASP A 499 72.62 -87.96 -23.70
CA ASP A 499 73.58 -87.91 -24.82
C ASP A 499 73.45 -86.63 -25.69
N LEU A 500 73.07 -85.52 -25.04
CA LEU A 500 72.97 -84.19 -25.64
C LEU A 500 74.32 -83.44 -25.62
N SER A 501 74.48 -82.47 -26.52
CA SER A 501 75.69 -81.66 -26.63
C SER A 501 75.79 -80.59 -25.53
N PRO A 502 76.99 -80.32 -24.96
CA PRO A 502 77.19 -79.23 -24.00
C PRO A 502 77.03 -77.83 -24.63
N SER A 503 76.63 -76.84 -23.82
CA SER A 503 76.35 -75.45 -24.25
C SER A 503 75.49 -75.33 -25.52
N THR A 504 74.64 -76.32 -25.77
CA THR A 504 73.83 -76.44 -26.99
C THR A 504 72.34 -76.26 -26.66
N VAL A 505 71.58 -75.74 -27.63
CA VAL A 505 70.14 -75.43 -27.50
C VAL A 505 69.34 -76.45 -28.30
N TYR A 506 68.31 -77.02 -27.66
CA TYR A 506 67.36 -77.93 -28.30
C TYR A 506 65.95 -77.34 -28.21
N LEU A 507 65.20 -77.47 -29.29
CA LEU A 507 63.78 -77.10 -29.41
C LEU A 507 62.91 -78.29 -29.04
N PHE A 508 61.87 -78.08 -28.22
CA PHE A 508 60.96 -79.13 -27.75
C PHE A 508 59.49 -78.73 -27.90
N GLN A 509 58.63 -79.66 -28.32
CA GLN A 509 57.18 -79.47 -28.45
C GLN A 509 56.41 -80.70 -27.96
N VAL A 510 55.34 -80.51 -27.19
CA VAL A 510 54.50 -81.59 -26.64
C VAL A 510 53.07 -81.46 -27.11
N GLN A 511 52.48 -82.58 -27.56
CA GLN A 511 51.06 -82.70 -27.89
C GLN A 511 50.41 -83.71 -26.92
N ALA A 512 49.26 -83.35 -26.32
CA ALA A 512 48.45 -84.28 -25.52
C ALA A 512 47.42 -84.99 -26.41
N LEU A 513 47.24 -86.30 -26.22
CA LEU A 513 46.41 -87.16 -27.06
C LEU A 513 45.30 -87.83 -26.24
N SER A 514 44.08 -87.77 -26.77
CA SER A 514 42.93 -88.56 -26.31
C SER A 514 42.97 -89.98 -26.91
N HIS A 515 42.30 -90.94 -26.27
CA HIS A 515 42.26 -92.33 -26.73
C HIS A 515 41.53 -92.50 -28.09
N GLU A 516 40.63 -91.58 -28.45
CA GLU A 516 39.72 -91.73 -29.60
C GLU A 516 39.96 -90.69 -30.72
N SER A 517 40.94 -89.78 -30.58
CA SER A 517 41.22 -88.76 -31.59
C SER A 517 42.67 -88.27 -31.58
N ASN A 518 43.36 -88.36 -32.73
CA ASN A 518 44.74 -87.87 -32.95
C ASN A 518 44.87 -86.33 -33.05
N VAL A 519 43.82 -85.58 -32.72
CA VAL A 519 43.79 -84.11 -32.84
C VAL A 519 43.83 -83.49 -31.45
N GLY A 520 45.04 -83.23 -30.96
CA GLY A 520 45.29 -82.36 -29.81
C GLY A 520 46.07 -81.13 -30.24
N SER A 521 45.91 -80.00 -29.54
CA SER A 521 46.75 -78.83 -29.77
C SER A 521 48.19 -79.11 -29.35
N ASN A 522 49.15 -78.77 -30.22
CA ASN A 522 50.57 -78.78 -29.86
C ASN A 522 50.86 -77.64 -28.86
N SER A 523 51.85 -77.84 -27.98
CA SER A 523 52.45 -76.73 -27.24
C SER A 523 53.19 -75.77 -28.19
N VAL A 524 53.55 -74.60 -27.65
CA VAL A 524 54.60 -73.75 -28.23
C VAL A 524 55.91 -74.56 -28.32
N GLU A 525 56.80 -74.23 -29.27
CA GLU A 525 58.19 -74.73 -29.24
C GLU A 525 58.94 -74.04 -28.09
N GLU A 526 59.44 -74.82 -27.13
CA GLU A 526 60.20 -74.34 -25.98
C GLU A 526 61.69 -74.63 -26.18
N GLU A 527 62.56 -73.67 -25.88
CA GLU A 527 64.02 -73.79 -26.03
C GLU A 527 64.71 -74.10 -24.70
N PHE A 528 65.36 -75.26 -24.61
CA PHE A 528 66.16 -75.63 -23.43
C PHE A 528 67.62 -75.84 -23.80
N SER A 529 68.51 -75.22 -23.01
CA SER A 529 69.96 -75.30 -23.17
C SER A 529 70.63 -76.03 -22.02
N THR A 530 71.65 -76.83 -22.34
CA THR A 530 72.60 -77.38 -21.35
C THR A 530 73.46 -76.29 -20.70
N LEU A 531 73.98 -76.54 -19.49
CA LEU A 531 74.60 -75.50 -18.62
C LEU A 531 76.08 -75.18 -18.90
N PRO A 532 76.47 -73.89 -18.75
CA PRO A 532 77.74 -73.44 -18.17
C PRO A 532 77.61 -73.15 -16.64
N GLU A 533 78.72 -72.89 -15.92
CA GLU A 533 78.77 -72.85 -14.44
C GLU A 533 78.47 -71.46 -13.76
N VAL A 534 78.47 -71.34 -12.41
CA VAL A 534 77.39 -70.66 -11.62
C VAL A 534 77.80 -69.52 -10.61
N GLY A 535 76.89 -68.57 -10.26
CA GLY A 535 76.94 -67.57 -9.13
C GLY A 535 75.60 -66.77 -8.87
N ASN A 536 75.29 -66.15 -7.67
CA ASN A 536 73.86 -65.79 -7.26
C ASN A 536 73.52 -64.72 -6.11
N THR A 537 72.25 -64.20 -6.02
CA THR A 537 71.40 -63.54 -4.88
C THR A 537 71.60 -62.08 -4.29
N ALA A 538 70.75 -61.39 -3.43
CA ALA A 538 69.26 -61.04 -3.33
C ALA A 538 68.77 -60.14 -2.07
N VAL A 539 67.50 -59.60 -2.00
CA VAL A 539 66.57 -59.22 -0.80
C VAL A 539 66.27 -57.71 -0.30
N ILE A 540 65.36 -57.45 0.71
CA ILE A 540 64.51 -56.22 1.11
C ILE A 540 64.36 -56.01 2.70
N LEU A 541 63.51 -55.27 3.52
CA LEU A 541 62.20 -54.48 3.69
C LEU A 541 62.12 -53.80 5.16
N GLY A 542 61.21 -52.97 5.80
CA GLY A 542 60.03 -52.02 5.59
C GLY A 542 59.03 -51.75 6.84
N ALA A 543 58.32 -50.57 6.98
CA ALA A 543 57.02 -50.23 7.76
C ALA A 543 57.00 -49.99 9.37
N VAL A 544 56.07 -49.39 10.23
CA VAL A 544 55.04 -48.23 10.46
C VAL A 544 54.87 -47.97 12.05
N ALA A 545 53.97 -47.29 12.87
CA ALA A 545 52.79 -46.31 13.04
C ALA A 545 52.58 -45.96 14.60
N GLY A 546 51.66 -45.19 15.30
CA GLY A 546 50.69 -44.03 15.13
C GLY A 546 49.42 -43.89 16.11
N GLY A 547 49.17 -42.80 16.93
CA GLY A 547 47.81 -42.35 17.50
C GLY A 547 47.57 -41.81 18.99
N GLY A 548 46.47 -41.03 19.28
CA GLY A 548 45.71 -40.99 20.60
C GLY A 548 45.62 -39.72 21.55
N ALA A 549 44.42 -39.25 21.98
CA ALA A 549 44.09 -37.95 22.65
C ALA A 549 43.93 -37.89 24.23
N ILE A 550 43.48 -36.71 24.75
CA ILE A 550 42.92 -36.35 26.08
C ILE A 550 43.87 -35.94 27.24
N LEU A 551 43.77 -34.66 27.66
CA LEU A 551 43.50 -34.19 29.04
C LEU A 551 42.96 -32.72 28.91
N PHE A 552 41.86 -32.28 29.51
CA PHE A 552 41.71 -31.93 30.94
C PHE A 552 42.96 -31.18 31.43
N ILE A 553 42.95 -29.87 31.61
CA ILE A 553 42.26 -29.16 32.70
C ILE A 553 42.13 -27.70 32.21
N VAL A 554 40.95 -27.07 32.21
CA VAL A 554 40.14 -26.66 33.38
C VAL A 554 40.91 -25.64 34.23
N LEU A 555 40.21 -24.77 34.98
CA LEU A 555 40.83 -23.69 35.76
C LEU A 555 41.47 -22.58 34.87
N VAL A 556 41.70 -21.35 35.33
CA VAL A 556 41.39 -20.78 36.66
C VAL A 556 40.84 -19.34 36.60
N VAL A 557 40.47 -18.82 35.42
CA VAL A 557 40.12 -17.39 35.24
C VAL A 557 38.83 -17.23 34.40
N LEU A 558 37.61 -17.45 34.89
CA LEU A 558 37.09 -17.43 36.27
C LEU A 558 37.46 -16.13 37.00
N LEU A 559 36.65 -15.07 36.79
CA LEU A 559 36.94 -13.69 37.24
C LEU A 559 38.16 -13.14 36.46
N LEU A 560 37.98 -12.35 35.41
CA LEU A 560 37.39 -11.02 35.51
C LEU A 560 36.36 -10.80 34.39
N CYS A 561 35.25 -10.09 34.56
CA CYS A 561 34.51 -9.62 35.70
C CYS A 561 33.33 -8.87 35.08
N LYS A 562 32.11 -9.18 35.56
CA LYS A 562 31.11 -8.15 35.91
C LYS A 562 30.59 -7.20 34.79
N ARG A 563 29.27 -7.35 34.59
CA ARG A 563 28.24 -6.28 34.67
C ARG A 563 28.15 -5.37 33.41
N ARG A 564 26.98 -4.92 32.96
CA ARG A 564 25.60 -4.81 33.50
C ARG A 564 24.60 -5.09 32.34
N LYS A 565 23.28 -5.32 32.48
CA LYS A 565 22.31 -5.27 33.61
C LYS A 565 21.03 -6.07 33.25
N LYS A 566 20.27 -6.48 34.29
CA LYS A 566 18.79 -6.51 34.46
C LYS A 566 17.85 -6.25 33.24
N SER A 567 16.65 -6.85 33.13
CA SER A 567 15.97 -7.90 33.94
C SER A 567 14.65 -8.37 33.27
N HIS A 568 14.20 -9.60 33.58
CA HIS A 568 12.79 -10.04 33.47
C HIS A 568 11.87 -9.19 34.40
N THR A 569 10.54 -9.10 34.18
CA THR A 569 9.53 -10.14 34.56
C THR A 569 8.24 -10.17 33.72
N ARG A 570 7.59 -11.34 33.71
CA ARG A 570 6.23 -11.67 33.19
C ARG A 570 5.71 -12.91 33.99
N GLN A 571 4.43 -13.31 33.85
CA GLN A 571 3.66 -14.25 34.72
C GLN A 571 3.19 -13.59 36.04
N GLY A 572 2.03 -13.89 36.64
CA GLY A 572 0.87 -14.78 36.34
C GLY A 572 -0.09 -14.75 37.56
N PRO A 573 -1.16 -15.57 37.70
CA PRO A 573 -1.79 -16.52 36.78
C PRO A 573 -3.31 -16.22 36.55
N GLU A 574 -4.12 -17.23 36.22
CA GLU A 574 -5.60 -17.20 36.22
C GLU A 574 -6.18 -17.61 37.59
N ASP A 575 -7.40 -17.15 37.91
CA ASP A 575 -8.46 -17.99 38.52
C ASP A 575 -9.81 -17.21 38.59
N ALA A 576 -10.93 -17.90 38.75
CA ALA A 576 -12.27 -17.31 38.68
C ALA A 576 -13.17 -17.61 39.89
N TYR A 577 -13.83 -16.58 40.45
CA TYR A 577 -15.09 -16.75 41.19
C TYR A 577 -15.94 -15.47 41.22
N PHE A 578 -17.25 -15.62 41.43
CA PHE A 578 -18.23 -14.53 41.45
C PHE A 578 -18.45 -13.92 42.84
N SER A 579 -19.13 -12.77 42.88
CA SER A 579 -19.78 -12.15 44.06
C SER A 579 -18.92 -11.35 45.05
N SER A 580 -18.80 -10.05 44.78
CA SER A 580 -19.08 -9.03 45.82
C SER A 580 -19.75 -7.81 45.19
N SER A 581 -20.93 -7.43 45.68
CA SER A 581 -21.68 -6.26 45.21
C SER A 581 -21.50 -5.10 46.20
N GLU A 582 -20.66 -4.11 45.85
CA GLU A 582 -20.85 -2.76 46.37
C GLU A 582 -20.18 -1.66 45.51
N GLN A 583 -20.84 -0.51 45.43
CA GLN A 583 -20.30 0.79 45.00
C GLN A 583 -19.70 0.94 43.58
N LEU A 584 -20.37 0.35 42.58
CA LEU A 584 -20.46 1.02 41.27
C LEU A 584 -21.21 2.35 41.47
N LYS A 585 -20.47 3.47 41.62
CA LYS A 585 -21.06 4.80 41.48
C LYS A 585 -21.55 4.93 40.03
N PRO A 586 -22.84 5.24 39.77
CA PRO A 586 -23.28 5.47 38.41
C PRO A 586 -22.51 6.65 37.83
N LEU A 587 -21.94 6.45 36.64
CA LEU A 587 -21.53 7.56 35.79
C LEU A 587 -22.77 8.44 35.58
N LYS A 588 -22.70 9.69 36.03
CA LYS A 588 -23.74 10.67 35.71
C LYS A 588 -23.60 11.05 34.25
N THR A 589 -24.22 10.29 33.35
CA THR A 589 -24.56 10.80 32.03
C THR A 589 -25.46 12.02 32.19
N TYR A 590 -25.20 13.05 31.38
CA TYR A 590 -26.14 14.15 31.16
C TYR A 590 -27.50 13.59 30.71
N VAL A 591 -28.59 14.18 31.20
CA VAL A 591 -29.96 13.84 30.79
C VAL A 591 -30.54 15.07 30.08
N ASP A 592 -30.80 14.96 28.79
CA ASP A 592 -31.34 16.08 28.00
C ASP A 592 -32.72 16.48 28.55
N PRO A 593 -32.95 17.74 28.98
CA PRO A 593 -34.25 18.19 29.49
C PRO A 593 -35.41 18.03 28.50
N HIS A 594 -35.13 17.91 27.19
CA HIS A 594 -36.15 17.65 26.17
C HIS A 594 -36.67 16.20 26.20
N THR A 595 -36.10 15.28 26.99
CA THR A 595 -36.70 13.95 27.24
C THR A 595 -37.85 13.98 28.26
N TYR A 596 -38.23 15.16 28.78
CA TYR A 596 -39.37 15.35 29.66
C TYR A 596 -40.50 16.01 28.85
N GLU A 597 -41.71 15.45 28.92
CA GLU A 597 -42.90 15.99 28.25
C GLU A 597 -43.24 17.42 28.71
N ASP A 598 -42.77 17.80 29.90
CA ASP A 598 -42.91 19.14 30.48
C ASP A 598 -41.56 19.67 31.00
N PRO A 599 -40.99 20.73 30.41
CA PRO A 599 -39.77 21.38 30.90
C PRO A 599 -39.85 21.89 32.34
N ASN A 600 -41.04 22.19 32.89
CA ASN A 600 -41.14 22.53 34.32
C ASN A 600 -40.72 21.36 35.21
N THR A 601 -41.03 20.13 34.81
CA THR A 601 -40.62 18.90 35.52
C THR A 601 -39.10 18.71 35.48
N ALA A 602 -38.46 19.00 34.34
CA ALA A 602 -37.00 18.99 34.25
C ALA A 602 -36.35 20.07 35.14
N VAL A 603 -36.91 21.29 35.19
CA VAL A 603 -36.39 22.36 36.06
C VAL A 603 -36.56 21.99 37.53
N LEU A 604 -37.72 21.48 37.96
CA LEU A 604 -37.96 21.05 39.35
C LEU A 604 -37.06 19.90 39.80
N LYS A 605 -36.51 19.12 38.86
CA LYS A 605 -35.59 18.00 39.13
C LYS A 605 -34.12 18.42 39.24
N PHE A 606 -33.71 19.46 38.51
CA PHE A 606 -32.29 19.84 38.38
C PHE A 606 -31.94 21.22 38.96
N ALA A 607 -32.91 22.10 39.22
CA ALA A 607 -32.68 23.43 39.77
C ALA A 607 -33.39 23.65 41.12
N SER A 608 -32.80 24.51 41.96
CA SER A 608 -33.43 24.93 43.24
C SER A 608 -34.36 26.12 43.02
N GLU A 609 -35.63 26.01 43.39
CA GLU A 609 -36.57 27.16 43.40
C GLU A 609 -36.21 28.12 44.56
N ILE A 610 -35.99 29.39 44.25
CA ILE A 610 -35.66 30.46 45.19
C ILE A 610 -36.88 31.37 45.36
N HIS A 611 -37.22 31.71 46.60
CA HIS A 611 -38.28 32.70 46.86
C HIS A 611 -37.82 34.12 46.48
N PRO A 612 -38.61 34.92 45.73
CA PRO A 612 -38.18 36.24 45.25
C PRO A 612 -37.72 37.22 46.33
N SER A 613 -38.23 37.12 47.56
CA SER A 613 -37.79 37.98 48.68
C SER A 613 -36.34 37.74 49.14
N HIS A 614 -35.70 36.66 48.69
CA HIS A 614 -34.27 36.41 48.90
C HIS A 614 -33.38 37.05 47.83
N ILE A 615 -33.94 37.68 46.80
CA ILE A 615 -33.21 38.19 45.62
C ILE A 615 -33.42 39.70 45.47
N THR A 616 -32.36 40.48 45.67
CA THR A 616 -32.37 41.93 45.42
C THR A 616 -31.70 42.24 44.09
N LYS A 617 -32.47 42.60 43.05
CA LYS A 617 -31.92 43.14 41.79
C LYS A 617 -31.33 44.53 42.03
N GLN A 618 -30.18 44.83 41.42
CA GLN A 618 -29.47 46.10 41.56
C GLN A 618 -29.38 46.85 40.22
N LYS A 619 -28.39 46.51 39.39
CA LYS A 619 -28.07 47.20 38.12
C LYS A 619 -28.18 46.22 36.95
N VAL A 620 -28.70 46.66 35.81
CA VAL A 620 -28.58 45.91 34.55
C VAL A 620 -27.09 45.81 34.17
N ILE A 621 -26.64 44.60 33.87
CA ILE A 621 -25.26 44.29 33.42
C ILE A 621 -25.21 43.80 31.97
N GLY A 622 -26.35 43.41 31.39
CA GLY A 622 -26.46 43.05 29.98
C GLY A 622 -27.92 42.80 29.58
N ALA A 623 -28.16 42.61 28.29
CA ALA A 623 -29.46 42.21 27.75
C ALA A 623 -29.23 41.13 26.69
N GLY A 624 -30.01 40.04 26.77
CA GLY A 624 -29.94 38.93 25.84
C GLY A 624 -31.28 38.65 25.14
N GLU A 625 -31.34 37.51 24.47
CA GLU A 625 -32.54 37.03 23.74
C GLU A 625 -33.77 37.01 24.65
N PHE A 626 -33.69 36.31 25.78
CA PHE A 626 -34.81 36.15 26.73
C PHE A 626 -35.14 37.42 27.53
N GLY A 627 -34.15 38.27 27.84
CA GLY A 627 -34.36 39.48 28.64
C GLY A 627 -33.13 40.10 29.26
N GLU A 628 -33.37 40.99 30.21
CA GLU A 628 -32.31 41.73 30.92
C GLU A 628 -31.63 40.83 31.95
N VAL A 629 -30.31 41.00 32.06
CA VAL A 629 -29.47 40.39 33.09
C VAL A 629 -29.13 41.47 34.11
N PHE A 630 -29.47 41.23 35.38
CA PHE A 630 -29.17 42.14 36.48
C PHE A 630 -28.05 41.57 37.34
N ARG A 631 -27.13 42.42 37.82
CA ARG A 631 -26.41 42.13 39.06
C ARG A 631 -27.41 42.22 40.22
N GLY A 632 -27.30 41.31 41.18
CA GLY A 632 -28.06 41.36 42.41
C GLY A 632 -27.36 40.69 43.58
N ILE A 633 -28.07 40.62 44.70
CA ILE A 633 -27.66 39.93 45.92
C ILE A 633 -28.65 38.81 46.24
N LEU A 634 -28.14 37.62 46.49
CA LEU A 634 -28.88 36.47 47.01
C LEU A 634 -28.65 36.36 48.52
N LYS A 635 -29.74 36.47 49.29
CA LYS A 635 -29.79 36.35 50.75
C LYS A 635 -30.59 35.12 51.17
N ALA A 636 -30.01 33.94 50.90
CA ALA A 636 -30.61 32.67 51.29
C ALA A 636 -30.48 32.44 52.81
N PRO A 637 -31.53 31.93 53.51
CA PRO A 637 -31.45 31.63 54.94
C PRO A 637 -30.26 30.73 55.29
N GLY A 638 -29.50 31.12 56.32
CA GLY A 638 -28.32 30.36 56.78
C GLY A 638 -27.07 30.45 55.90
N ARG A 639 -27.08 31.20 54.79
CA ARG A 639 -25.88 31.50 53.98
C ARG A 639 -25.45 32.96 54.13
N LYS A 640 -24.17 33.24 53.83
CA LYS A 640 -23.71 34.62 53.62
C LYS A 640 -24.38 35.19 52.37
N GLU A 641 -24.55 36.51 52.33
CA GLU A 641 -25.02 37.22 51.14
C GLU A 641 -24.03 37.03 49.99
N ALA A 642 -24.53 36.62 48.82
CA ALA A 642 -23.74 36.33 47.64
C ALA A 642 -24.10 37.26 46.48
N ALA A 643 -23.10 37.72 45.72
CA ALA A 643 -23.33 38.43 44.47
C ALA A 643 -23.76 37.44 43.39
N VAL A 644 -24.84 37.76 42.68
CA VAL A 644 -25.45 36.89 41.65
C VAL A 644 -25.75 37.65 40.37
N ALA A 645 -25.75 36.94 39.25
CA ALA A 645 -26.34 37.39 38.00
C ALA A 645 -27.76 36.81 37.86
N ILE A 646 -28.71 37.66 37.50
CA ILE A 646 -30.15 37.35 37.47
C ILE A 646 -30.65 37.59 36.05
N LYS A 647 -30.73 36.52 35.24
CA LYS A 647 -31.33 36.53 33.90
C LYS A 647 -32.85 36.56 34.09
N THR A 648 -33.55 37.50 33.45
CA THR A 648 -35.02 37.62 33.54
C THR A 648 -35.68 37.38 32.19
N LEU A 649 -36.91 36.87 32.18
CA LEU A 649 -37.70 36.66 30.97
C LEU A 649 -38.59 37.88 30.67
N LYS A 650 -38.52 38.42 29.45
CA LYS A 650 -39.27 39.62 28.98
C LYS A 650 -40.79 39.44 29.13
N PRO A 651 -41.55 40.48 29.52
CA PRO A 651 -43.01 40.48 29.39
C PRO A 651 -43.44 40.22 27.93
N GLY A 652 -44.46 39.39 27.73
CA GLY A 652 -44.95 39.05 26.38
C GLY A 652 -44.14 37.97 25.65
N TYR A 653 -43.40 37.13 26.37
CA TYR A 653 -42.72 35.95 25.81
C TYR A 653 -43.70 34.97 25.13
N THR A 654 -43.21 34.23 24.13
CA THR A 654 -43.88 33.03 23.62
C THR A 654 -43.60 31.82 24.51
N GLU A 655 -44.49 30.83 24.55
CA GLU A 655 -44.25 29.62 25.37
C GLU A 655 -42.96 28.90 24.95
N LYS A 656 -42.61 28.92 23.65
CA LYS A 656 -41.31 28.41 23.18
C LYS A 656 -40.13 29.12 23.85
N GLN A 657 -40.12 30.45 23.89
CA GLN A 657 -39.06 31.20 24.57
C GLN A 657 -39.02 30.94 26.08
N ARG A 658 -40.16 30.62 26.70
CA ARG A 658 -40.23 30.16 28.09
C ARG A 658 -39.63 28.76 28.25
N GLN A 659 -39.93 27.83 27.34
CA GLN A 659 -39.37 26.49 27.33
C GLN A 659 -37.86 26.50 27.09
N ASP A 660 -37.37 27.24 26.10
CA ASP A 660 -35.94 27.41 25.80
C ASP A 660 -35.19 28.00 27.03
N PHE A 661 -35.75 29.04 27.68
CA PHE A 661 -35.22 29.64 28.92
C PHE A 661 -35.19 28.67 30.11
N LEU A 662 -36.24 27.87 30.30
CA LEU A 662 -36.29 26.86 31.37
C LEU A 662 -35.32 25.69 31.08
N SER A 663 -35.19 25.27 29.83
CA SER A 663 -34.26 24.23 29.39
C SER A 663 -32.80 24.62 29.68
N GLU A 664 -32.41 25.87 29.40
CA GLU A 664 -31.10 26.44 29.76
C GLU A 664 -30.78 26.24 31.26
N ALA A 665 -31.76 26.48 32.15
CA ALA A 665 -31.61 26.28 33.58
C ALA A 665 -31.53 24.79 33.97
N SER A 666 -32.33 23.92 33.34
CA SER A 666 -32.25 22.46 33.53
C SER A 666 -30.93 21.85 33.08
N ILE A 667 -30.26 22.43 32.09
CA ILE A 667 -28.92 22.03 31.67
C ILE A 667 -27.90 22.47 32.73
N MET A 668 -27.88 23.76 33.09
CA MET A 668 -26.95 24.29 34.09
C MET A 668 -27.05 23.59 35.45
N GLY A 669 -28.27 23.21 35.88
CA GLY A 669 -28.50 22.52 37.15
C GLY A 669 -27.90 21.12 37.25
N GLN A 670 -27.55 20.49 36.12
CA GLN A 670 -26.90 19.17 36.11
C GLN A 670 -25.39 19.23 36.30
N PHE A 671 -24.78 20.39 36.09
CA PHE A 671 -23.32 20.56 36.07
C PHE A 671 -22.77 21.17 37.36
N SER A 672 -21.64 20.64 37.84
CA SER A 672 -20.97 21.13 39.04
C SER A 672 -19.46 20.94 38.92
N HIS A 673 -18.78 21.97 38.41
CA HIS A 673 -17.34 22.00 38.22
C HIS A 673 -16.81 23.44 38.34
N GLN A 674 -15.56 23.63 38.81
CA GLN A 674 -15.00 24.96 39.09
C GLN A 674 -15.02 25.90 37.87
N ASN A 675 -14.74 25.35 36.68
CA ASN A 675 -14.69 26.07 35.41
C ASN A 675 -15.99 25.98 34.58
N ILE A 676 -17.13 25.70 35.21
CA ILE A 676 -18.47 25.79 34.61
C ILE A 676 -19.28 26.81 35.42
N ILE A 677 -20.07 27.66 34.75
CA ILE A 677 -20.90 28.65 35.44
C ILE A 677 -21.93 27.95 36.33
N ARG A 678 -21.97 28.31 37.61
CA ARG A 678 -22.82 27.64 38.61
C ARG A 678 -24.19 28.30 38.73
N LEU A 679 -25.23 27.50 38.56
CA LEU A 679 -26.61 27.86 38.93
C LEU A 679 -26.73 27.90 40.47
N GLU A 680 -27.22 29.03 41.01
CA GLU A 680 -27.68 29.12 42.41
C GLU A 680 -29.12 28.64 42.53
N GLY A 681 -29.94 28.93 41.52
CA GLY A 681 -31.33 28.47 41.43
C GLY A 681 -32.17 29.25 40.42
N VAL A 682 -33.47 29.08 40.51
CA VAL A 682 -34.48 29.64 39.59
C VAL A 682 -35.63 30.28 40.35
N VAL A 683 -36.38 31.15 39.69
CA VAL A 683 -37.71 31.59 40.09
C VAL A 683 -38.66 31.16 38.99
N THR A 684 -39.55 30.21 39.27
CA THR A 684 -40.52 29.68 38.29
C THR A 684 -41.97 29.84 38.74
N LYS A 685 -42.24 29.86 40.05
CA LYS A 685 -43.59 29.89 40.63
C LYS A 685 -44.22 31.28 40.72
N PHE A 686 -43.57 32.30 40.13
CA PHE A 686 -43.94 33.70 40.23
C PHE A 686 -44.01 34.36 38.84
N LYS A 687 -44.77 35.46 38.73
CA LYS A 687 -45.12 36.13 37.45
C LYS A 687 -43.93 36.46 36.52
N HIS A 688 -42.73 36.64 37.06
CA HIS A 688 -41.52 36.89 36.29
C HIS A 688 -40.54 35.74 36.51
N ALA A 689 -40.33 34.92 35.48
CA ALA A 689 -39.36 33.83 35.52
C ALA A 689 -37.93 34.39 35.57
N MET A 690 -37.06 33.78 36.40
CA MET A 690 -35.67 34.19 36.56
C MET A 690 -34.73 33.00 36.68
N ILE A 691 -33.51 33.15 36.17
CA ILE A 691 -32.39 32.23 36.38
C ILE A 691 -31.33 33.00 37.17
N ILE A 692 -30.83 32.39 38.24
CA ILE A 692 -29.86 33.00 39.15
C ILE A 692 -28.57 32.18 39.11
N THR A 693 -27.50 32.74 38.57
CA THR A 693 -26.15 32.17 38.59
C THR A 693 -25.26 32.95 39.55
N GLU A 694 -24.09 32.40 39.86
CA GLU A 694 -23.01 33.19 40.47
C GLU A 694 -22.66 34.42 39.59
N TYR A 695 -22.23 35.50 40.23
CA TYR A 695 -21.74 36.70 39.54
C TYR A 695 -20.27 36.53 39.14
N MET A 696 -19.90 37.09 37.99
CA MET A 696 -18.56 37.01 37.42
C MET A 696 -18.09 38.45 37.17
N GLU A 697 -17.18 38.96 38.01
CA GLU A 697 -16.89 40.41 38.08
C GLU A 697 -16.43 41.04 36.77
N ASN A 698 -15.67 40.29 35.98
CA ASN A 698 -14.97 40.77 34.78
C ASN A 698 -15.77 40.52 33.49
N GLY A 699 -16.97 39.93 33.58
CA GLY A 699 -17.86 39.72 32.44
C GLY A 699 -17.36 38.67 31.45
N ALA A 700 -17.64 38.87 30.15
CA ALA A 700 -17.25 37.96 29.08
C ALA A 700 -15.76 38.11 28.71
N LEU A 701 -15.09 36.98 28.48
CA LEU A 701 -13.65 36.90 28.26
C LEU A 701 -13.20 37.66 26.99
N ASP A 702 -13.98 37.62 25.91
CA ASP A 702 -13.63 38.32 24.67
C ASP A 702 -13.56 39.85 24.87
N LYS A 703 -14.48 40.43 25.66
CA LYS A 703 -14.42 41.85 26.03
C LYS A 703 -13.31 42.10 27.05
N TYR A 704 -13.19 41.24 28.08
CA TYR A 704 -12.17 41.39 29.11
C TYR A 704 -10.76 41.47 28.50
N LEU A 705 -10.46 40.60 27.53
CA LEU A 705 -9.18 40.61 26.82
C LEU A 705 -8.94 41.89 26.02
N ARG A 706 -9.93 42.37 25.26
CA ARG A 706 -9.83 43.63 24.49
C ARG A 706 -9.69 44.86 25.38
N ASP A 707 -10.29 44.83 26.57
CA ASP A 707 -10.17 45.88 27.58
C ASP A 707 -8.77 45.89 28.26
N HIS A 708 -7.97 44.82 28.12
CA HIS A 708 -6.63 44.64 28.74
C HIS A 708 -5.57 44.16 27.71
N ASP A 709 -5.67 44.63 26.45
CA ASP A 709 -4.76 44.25 25.37
C ASP A 709 -3.30 44.61 25.70
N GLY A 710 -2.39 43.65 25.54
CA GLY A 710 -0.97 43.77 25.91
C GLY A 710 -0.65 43.77 27.41
N GLU A 711 -1.64 43.86 28.32
CA GLU A 711 -1.40 43.86 29.77
C GLU A 711 -1.20 42.45 30.35
N MET A 712 -1.70 41.41 29.68
CA MET A 712 -1.66 40.03 30.17
C MET A 712 -0.43 39.26 29.67
N SER A 713 0.26 38.56 30.59
CA SER A 713 1.34 37.65 30.22
C SER A 713 0.81 36.36 29.57
N SER A 714 1.59 35.76 28.67
CA SER A 714 1.30 34.43 28.11
C SER A 714 1.03 33.36 29.16
N PHE A 715 1.62 33.46 30.37
CA PHE A 715 1.34 32.54 31.47
C PHE A 715 -0.11 32.67 31.99
N GLN A 716 -0.62 33.89 32.13
CA GLN A 716 -2.02 34.13 32.54
C GLN A 716 -2.99 33.67 31.46
N LEU A 717 -2.70 33.95 30.18
CA LEU A 717 -3.52 33.52 29.03
C LEU A 717 -3.60 31.99 28.94
N VAL A 718 -2.48 31.28 29.11
CA VAL A 718 -2.47 29.81 29.18
C VAL A 718 -3.19 29.30 30.45
N GLY A 719 -3.14 30.04 31.56
CA GLY A 719 -3.94 29.76 32.76
C GLY A 719 -5.46 29.84 32.54
N MET A 720 -5.92 30.87 31.82
CA MET A 720 -7.32 31.00 31.39
C MET A 720 -7.74 29.83 30.49
N LEU A 721 -6.93 29.50 29.47
CA LEU A 721 -7.20 28.38 28.57
C LEU A 721 -7.21 27.03 29.29
N ARG A 722 -6.34 26.84 30.29
CA ARG A 722 -6.33 25.65 31.15
C ARG A 722 -7.63 25.52 31.95
N GLY A 723 -8.18 26.63 32.43
CA GLY A 723 -9.51 26.66 33.07
C GLY A 723 -10.62 26.23 32.11
N ILE A 724 -10.69 26.84 30.93
CA ILE A 724 -11.70 26.52 29.89
C ILE A 724 -11.59 25.04 29.47
N ALA A 725 -10.36 24.54 29.24
CA ALA A 725 -10.12 23.14 28.90
C ALA A 725 -10.59 22.19 30.00
N ALA A 726 -10.42 22.53 31.29
CA ALA A 726 -10.93 21.72 32.40
C ALA A 726 -12.47 21.70 32.45
N GLY A 727 -13.13 22.83 32.16
CA GLY A 727 -14.59 22.89 32.01
C GLY A 727 -15.09 22.01 30.86
N MET A 728 -14.50 22.14 29.67
CA MET A 728 -14.87 21.35 28.49
C MET A 728 -14.54 19.86 28.64
N LYS A 729 -13.46 19.51 29.35
CA LYS A 729 -13.15 18.13 29.75
C LYS A 729 -14.28 17.56 30.60
N TYR A 730 -14.73 18.28 31.62
CA TYR A 730 -15.85 17.85 32.47
C TYR A 730 -17.15 17.68 31.67
N LEU A 731 -17.50 18.60 30.76
CA LEU A 731 -18.68 18.45 29.90
C LEU A 731 -18.58 17.21 28.99
N SER A 732 -17.40 16.98 28.38
CA SER A 732 -17.18 15.80 27.55
C SER A 732 -17.21 14.48 28.33
N ASP A 733 -16.77 14.46 29.59
CA ASP A 733 -16.92 13.29 30.48
C ASP A 733 -18.40 13.02 30.81
N MET A 734 -19.19 14.08 31.00
CA MET A 734 -20.65 14.03 31.19
C MET A 734 -21.41 13.65 29.90
N SER A 735 -20.70 13.43 28.78
CA SER A 735 -21.24 13.20 27.42
C SER A 735 -22.05 14.37 26.84
N TYR A 736 -21.78 15.60 27.28
CA TYR A 736 -22.42 16.82 26.79
C TYR A 736 -21.56 17.53 25.73
N VAL A 737 -22.20 18.10 24.70
CA VAL A 737 -21.58 18.86 23.61
C VAL A 737 -22.11 20.30 23.61
N HIS A 738 -21.20 21.27 23.70
CA HIS A 738 -21.51 22.70 23.90
C HIS A 738 -21.97 23.40 22.63
N ARG A 739 -21.39 23.05 21.47
CA ARG A 739 -21.75 23.53 20.11
C ARG A 739 -21.50 25.01 19.80
N ASP A 740 -21.63 25.90 20.78
CA ASP A 740 -21.21 27.30 20.68
C ASP A 740 -20.16 27.65 21.76
N LEU A 741 -18.98 27.05 21.63
CA LEU A 741 -17.83 27.38 22.46
C LEU A 741 -17.02 28.52 21.80
N ALA A 742 -17.10 29.71 22.38
CA ALA A 742 -16.48 30.94 21.92
C ALA A 742 -16.06 31.80 23.12
N ALA A 743 -15.06 32.68 22.98
CA ALA A 743 -14.59 33.52 24.10
C ALA A 743 -15.69 34.41 24.70
N ARG A 744 -16.66 34.86 23.89
CA ARG A 744 -17.86 35.60 24.36
C ARG A 744 -18.77 34.81 25.32
N ASN A 745 -18.72 33.47 25.26
CA ASN A 745 -19.50 32.55 26.08
C ASN A 745 -18.67 32.02 27.28
N ILE A 746 -17.45 32.51 27.47
CA ILE A 746 -16.64 32.29 28.67
C ILE A 746 -16.75 33.51 29.57
N LEU A 747 -17.06 33.30 30.86
CA LEU A 747 -17.11 34.35 31.86
C LEU A 747 -15.86 34.33 32.74
N VAL A 748 -15.41 35.51 33.19
CA VAL A 748 -14.20 35.73 33.99
C VAL A 748 -14.57 36.34 35.35
N ASN A 749 -14.04 35.79 36.44
CA ASN A 749 -14.21 36.37 37.78
C ASN A 749 -13.02 37.27 38.17
N SER A 750 -13.15 37.91 39.33
CA SER A 750 -12.11 38.76 39.95
C SER A 750 -10.75 38.06 40.19
N ASN A 751 -10.70 36.72 40.23
CA ASN A 751 -9.48 35.93 40.36
C ASN A 751 -8.88 35.49 39.00
N LEU A 752 -9.42 35.99 37.88
CA LEU A 752 -9.11 35.57 36.50
C LEU A 752 -9.51 34.12 36.16
N GLU A 753 -10.34 33.46 37.00
CA GLU A 753 -10.85 32.13 36.71
C GLU A 753 -11.90 32.19 35.60
N CYS A 754 -11.63 31.49 34.51
CA CYS A 754 -12.55 31.35 33.39
C CYS A 754 -13.56 30.22 33.64
N LYS A 755 -14.83 30.48 33.32
CA LYS A 755 -15.93 29.50 33.39
C LYS A 755 -16.71 29.45 32.08
N VAL A 756 -16.98 28.25 31.58
CA VAL A 756 -17.83 28.04 30.39
C VAL A 756 -19.30 28.32 30.74
N SER A 757 -20.02 29.00 29.85
CA SER A 757 -21.42 29.42 30.02
C SER A 757 -22.17 29.47 28.67
N ASP A 758 -23.46 29.79 28.73
CA ASP A 758 -24.44 29.82 27.63
C ASP A 758 -24.65 28.46 26.92
N PHE A 759 -25.59 27.70 27.48
CA PHE A 759 -25.94 26.34 27.02
C PHE A 759 -27.12 26.28 26.04
N GLY A 760 -27.66 27.44 25.63
CA GLY A 760 -28.96 27.57 24.93
C GLY A 760 -29.05 26.99 23.51
N LEU A 761 -27.95 26.47 22.96
CA LEU A 761 -27.90 25.87 21.60
C LEU A 761 -27.77 24.34 21.60
N SER A 762 -27.91 23.69 22.76
CA SER A 762 -27.98 22.23 22.86
C SER A 762 -29.36 21.70 22.50
N ARG A 763 -29.40 20.83 21.49
CA ARG A 763 -30.58 20.03 21.09
C ARG A 763 -30.11 18.69 20.57
N VAL A 764 -30.39 17.60 21.28
CA VAL A 764 -30.35 16.18 20.85
C VAL A 764 -29.49 15.86 19.61
N LEU A 765 -28.42 15.09 19.80
CA LEU A 765 -27.96 14.15 18.77
C LEU A 765 -28.81 12.90 18.97
N GLU A 766 -29.51 12.41 17.94
CA GLU A 766 -30.26 11.16 18.06
C GLU A 766 -29.30 9.97 17.93
N ASP A 767 -29.37 9.02 18.85
CA ASP A 767 -28.52 7.83 18.89
C ASP A 767 -28.97 6.79 17.83
N ASP A 768 -28.67 7.07 16.57
CA ASP A 768 -28.82 6.14 15.44
C ASP A 768 -27.46 5.48 15.09
N PRO A 769 -27.33 4.14 15.14
CA PRO A 769 -26.11 3.42 14.76
C PRO A 769 -25.60 3.66 13.32
N GLU A 770 -26.45 4.11 12.39
CA GLU A 770 -26.06 4.52 11.02
C GLU A 770 -26.18 6.05 10.78
N GLY A 771 -26.24 6.80 11.90
CA GLY A 771 -26.63 8.21 12.05
C GLY A 771 -26.46 9.14 10.85
N THR A 772 -27.55 9.36 10.12
CA THR A 772 -27.56 10.14 8.87
C THR A 772 -28.73 11.15 8.80
N TYR A 773 -28.35 12.43 8.83
CA TYR A 773 -29.11 13.69 8.57
C TYR A 773 -29.98 14.37 9.66
N THR A 774 -29.87 15.71 9.61
CA THR A 774 -30.81 16.76 10.04
C THR A 774 -31.15 16.97 11.52
N THR A 775 -30.79 18.15 12.04
CA THR A 775 -31.49 18.82 13.17
C THR A 775 -32.20 20.07 12.65
N SER A 776 -33.46 20.25 13.05
CA SER A 776 -34.33 21.32 12.51
C SER A 776 -34.16 22.66 13.23
N GLY A 777 -33.78 23.70 12.48
CA GLY A 777 -34.01 25.11 12.82
C GLY A 777 -33.08 25.75 13.87
N GLY A 778 -31.88 26.15 13.45
CA GLY A 778 -30.98 26.99 14.25
C GLY A 778 -29.87 27.65 13.42
N LYS A 779 -29.52 28.91 13.75
CA LYS A 779 -28.34 29.62 13.23
C LYS A 779 -27.07 29.01 13.86
N ILE A 780 -26.00 28.89 13.09
CA ILE A 780 -24.72 28.32 13.54
C ILE A 780 -23.65 29.43 13.67
N PRO A 781 -22.80 29.41 14.71
CA PRO A 781 -21.67 30.32 14.90
C PRO A 781 -20.50 29.94 13.97
N ILE A 782 -20.67 30.14 12.66
CA ILE A 782 -19.79 29.62 11.58
C ILE A 782 -18.29 29.72 11.87
N ARG A 783 -17.79 30.88 12.32
CA ARG A 783 -16.36 31.14 12.58
C ARG A 783 -15.73 30.26 13.67
N TRP A 784 -16.54 29.72 14.58
CA TRP A 784 -16.11 28.80 15.64
C TRP A 784 -16.40 27.34 15.30
N THR A 785 -17.22 27.07 14.27
CA THR A 785 -17.79 25.74 14.03
C THR A 785 -16.85 24.86 13.21
N ALA A 786 -16.77 23.57 13.56
CA ALA A 786 -15.98 22.57 12.82
C ALA A 786 -16.57 22.28 11.42
N PRO A 787 -15.75 21.94 10.41
CA PRO A 787 -16.21 21.73 9.03
C PRO A 787 -17.29 20.64 8.93
N GLU A 788 -17.20 19.56 9.71
CA GLU A 788 -18.23 18.50 9.72
C GLU A 788 -19.56 18.94 10.37
N ALA A 789 -19.53 19.93 11.26
CA ALA A 789 -20.72 20.51 11.88
C ALA A 789 -21.33 21.64 11.04
N ILE A 790 -20.53 22.31 10.20
CA ILE A 790 -21.01 23.22 9.15
C ILE A 790 -21.70 22.41 8.05
N ALA A 791 -20.98 21.48 7.41
CA ALA A 791 -21.45 20.78 6.20
C ALA A 791 -22.55 19.74 6.50
N TYR A 792 -22.40 18.95 7.58
CA TYR A 792 -23.28 17.81 7.85
C TYR A 792 -24.12 17.94 9.12
N ARG A 793 -24.04 19.09 9.83
CA ARG A 793 -24.66 19.31 11.16
C ARG A 793 -24.23 18.29 12.23
N LYS A 794 -23.12 17.56 12.03
CA LYS A 794 -22.62 16.51 12.95
C LYS A 794 -21.76 17.08 14.07
N PHE A 795 -22.40 17.59 15.11
CA PHE A 795 -21.74 18.02 16.35
C PHE A 795 -21.24 16.83 17.18
N THR A 796 -20.09 16.98 17.85
CA THR A 796 -19.48 16.01 18.78
C THR A 796 -18.51 16.72 19.74
N SER A 797 -17.99 16.04 20.76
CA SER A 797 -16.87 16.58 21.55
C SER A 797 -15.65 16.95 20.69
N ALA A 798 -15.44 16.29 19.54
CA ALA A 798 -14.39 16.62 18.59
C ALA A 798 -14.67 17.88 17.74
N SER A 799 -15.94 18.28 17.58
CA SER A 799 -16.28 19.60 17.02
C SER A 799 -16.09 20.70 18.06
N ASP A 800 -16.40 20.45 19.33
CA ASP A 800 -16.08 21.39 20.41
C ASP A 800 -14.56 21.59 20.60
N VAL A 801 -13.74 20.56 20.33
CA VAL A 801 -12.27 20.70 20.29
C VAL A 801 -11.82 21.68 19.21
N TRP A 802 -12.43 21.66 18.03
CA TRP A 802 -12.16 22.66 16.98
C TRP A 802 -12.54 24.06 17.45
N SER A 803 -13.73 24.21 18.05
CA SER A 803 -14.19 25.47 18.64
C SER A 803 -13.23 25.97 19.73
N PHE A 804 -12.71 25.07 20.58
CA PHE A 804 -11.67 25.38 21.56
C PHE A 804 -10.35 25.81 20.91
N GLY A 805 -10.02 25.26 19.74
CA GLY A 805 -8.93 25.78 18.89
C GLY A 805 -9.13 27.25 18.52
N ILE A 806 -10.34 27.64 18.13
CA ILE A 806 -10.68 29.04 17.85
C ILE A 806 -10.64 29.89 19.14
N VAL A 807 -11.11 29.38 20.28
CA VAL A 807 -10.98 30.08 21.59
C VAL A 807 -9.52 30.25 22.00
N MET A 808 -8.64 29.27 21.76
CA MET A 808 -7.19 29.44 21.96
C MET A 808 -6.64 30.57 21.09
N TRP A 809 -7.12 30.72 19.85
CA TRP A 809 -6.75 31.86 19.00
C TRP A 809 -7.30 33.19 19.56
N GLU A 810 -8.58 33.25 19.93
CA GLU A 810 -9.19 34.45 20.53
C GLU A 810 -8.44 34.91 21.78
N VAL A 811 -8.08 34.00 22.69
CA VAL A 811 -7.36 34.35 23.93
C VAL A 811 -5.95 34.84 23.64
N MET A 812 -5.22 34.19 22.73
CA MET A 812 -3.86 34.61 22.37
C MET A 812 -3.82 35.82 21.43
N ALA A 813 -4.97 36.21 20.84
CA ALA A 813 -5.15 37.42 20.04
C ALA A 813 -5.97 38.49 20.77
N PHE A 814 -5.98 38.48 22.11
CA PHE A 814 -6.64 39.47 22.97
C PHE A 814 -8.10 39.80 22.60
N GLY A 815 -8.86 38.81 22.14
CA GLY A 815 -10.26 38.97 21.74
C GLY A 815 -10.48 39.59 20.37
N GLU A 816 -9.47 39.61 19.47
CA GLU A 816 -9.68 39.84 18.03
C GLU A 816 -10.77 38.90 17.46
N ARG A 817 -11.48 39.36 16.44
CA ARG A 817 -12.54 38.62 15.75
C ARG A 817 -11.93 37.48 14.89
N PRO A 818 -12.23 36.19 15.15
CA PRO A 818 -11.70 35.09 14.34
C PRO A 818 -12.08 35.21 12.88
N TYR A 819 -11.10 35.19 11.97
CA TYR A 819 -11.23 35.47 10.53
C TYR A 819 -11.65 36.92 10.18
N TRP A 820 -11.41 37.89 11.08
CA TRP A 820 -11.60 39.33 10.85
C TRP A 820 -12.95 39.68 10.20
N ASP A 821 -12.99 40.49 9.16
CA ASP A 821 -14.24 40.93 8.53
C ASP A 821 -14.74 40.05 7.37
N MET A 822 -14.08 38.92 7.09
CA MET A 822 -14.55 37.92 6.11
C MET A 822 -16.01 37.53 6.37
N SER A 823 -16.86 37.53 5.35
CA SER A 823 -18.23 37.04 5.47
C SER A 823 -18.26 35.59 5.96
N ASN A 824 -19.38 35.16 6.54
CA ASN A 824 -19.53 33.75 6.94
C ASN A 824 -19.32 32.79 5.76
N HIS A 825 -19.65 33.23 4.53
CA HIS A 825 -19.39 32.48 3.30
C HIS A 825 -17.89 32.30 3.03
N GLU A 826 -17.14 33.39 2.99
CA GLU A 826 -15.69 33.36 2.79
C GLU A 826 -14.96 32.54 3.87
N VAL A 827 -15.47 32.52 5.10
CA VAL A 827 -14.94 31.68 6.19
C VAL A 827 -15.19 30.19 5.93
N MET A 828 -16.38 29.79 5.47
CA MET A 828 -16.66 28.39 5.09
C MET A 828 -15.76 27.96 3.92
N LYS A 829 -15.64 28.81 2.88
CA LYS A 829 -14.74 28.58 1.75
C LYS A 829 -13.28 28.38 2.21
N ALA A 830 -12.76 29.32 3.00
CA ALA A 830 -11.38 29.27 3.47
C ALA A 830 -11.08 28.02 4.32
N ILE A 831 -12.00 27.64 5.22
CA ILE A 831 -11.87 26.41 6.03
C ILE A 831 -11.76 25.16 5.14
N ASN A 832 -12.55 25.10 4.05
CA ASN A 832 -12.53 24.01 3.07
C ASN A 832 -11.27 24.02 2.18
N GLU A 833 -10.74 25.19 1.82
CA GLU A 833 -9.45 25.37 1.12
C GLU A 833 -8.21 25.09 2.01
N ALA A 834 -8.44 24.52 3.19
CA ALA A 834 -7.46 24.22 4.24
C ALA A 834 -6.73 25.45 4.83
N PHE A 835 -7.26 26.66 4.63
CA PHE A 835 -6.78 27.84 5.36
C PHE A 835 -7.12 27.71 6.86
N ARG A 836 -6.23 28.22 7.71
CA ARG A 836 -6.33 28.24 9.17
C ARG A 836 -5.83 29.58 9.69
N LEU A 837 -6.30 29.99 10.86
CA LEU A 837 -5.91 31.27 11.44
C LEU A 837 -4.41 31.29 11.77
N PRO A 838 -3.66 32.33 11.35
CA PRO A 838 -2.23 32.41 11.60
C PRO A 838 -1.92 32.73 13.07
N ALA A 839 -0.70 32.43 13.52
CA ALA A 839 -0.27 32.65 14.89
C ALA A 839 -0.46 34.14 15.34
N PRO A 840 -1.15 34.40 16.46
CA PRO A 840 -1.27 35.74 17.06
C PRO A 840 0.08 36.36 17.44
N MET A 841 0.10 37.63 17.83
CA MET A 841 1.33 38.30 18.25
C MET A 841 1.88 37.67 19.54
N ASP A 842 3.20 37.45 19.56
CA ASP A 842 3.95 36.85 20.68
C ASP A 842 3.39 35.52 21.25
N CYS A 843 2.58 34.82 20.45
CA CYS A 843 1.98 33.54 20.80
C CYS A 843 3.06 32.45 20.92
N PRO A 844 3.16 31.71 22.04
CA PRO A 844 4.14 30.65 22.19
C PRO A 844 3.89 29.48 21.23
N SER A 845 4.96 28.95 20.65
CA SER A 845 4.95 27.89 19.63
C SER A 845 4.15 26.67 20.06
N ALA A 846 4.33 26.20 21.30
CA ALA A 846 3.61 25.05 21.83
C ALA A 846 2.08 25.27 21.95
N VAL A 847 1.61 26.51 22.11
CA VAL A 847 0.18 26.84 22.14
C VAL A 847 -0.38 26.87 20.71
N TYR A 848 0.34 27.49 19.76
CA TYR A 848 -0.09 27.53 18.36
C TYR A 848 -0.10 26.13 17.71
N GLN A 849 0.87 25.27 18.00
CA GLN A 849 0.86 23.87 17.55
C GLN A 849 -0.36 23.09 18.09
N LEU A 850 -0.82 23.40 19.31
CA LEU A 850 -2.05 22.83 19.86
C LEU A 850 -3.32 23.35 19.14
N MET A 851 -3.35 24.61 18.71
CA MET A 851 -4.41 25.13 17.83
C MET A 851 -4.47 24.35 16.51
N LEU A 852 -3.33 24.16 15.84
CA LEU A 852 -3.24 23.42 14.59
C LEU A 852 -3.72 21.97 14.73
N GLN A 853 -3.39 21.29 15.84
CA GLN A 853 -3.90 19.95 16.17
C GLN A 853 -5.42 19.92 16.39
N CYS A 854 -6.00 20.98 16.97
CA CYS A 854 -7.45 21.12 17.12
C CYS A 854 -8.17 21.40 15.79
N TRP A 855 -7.49 22.03 14.82
CA TRP A 855 -8.05 22.34 13.49
C TRP A 855 -7.74 21.33 12.38
N LEU A 856 -7.34 20.11 12.74
CA LEU A 856 -7.21 19.01 11.77
C LEU A 856 -8.58 18.72 11.12
N GLN A 857 -8.58 18.57 9.78
CA GLN A 857 -9.82 18.37 9.01
C GLN A 857 -10.56 17.10 9.46
N ASP A 858 -9.80 16.02 9.66
CA ASP A 858 -10.31 14.76 10.21
C ASP A 858 -10.53 14.85 11.73
N ARG A 859 -11.81 14.82 12.14
CA ARG A 859 -12.23 14.86 13.54
C ARG A 859 -11.62 13.76 14.43
N SER A 860 -11.25 12.60 13.86
CA SER A 860 -10.69 11.47 14.61
C SER A 860 -9.23 11.69 15.03
N LYS A 861 -8.53 12.62 14.35
CA LYS A 861 -7.11 12.94 14.61
C LYS A 861 -6.92 14.11 15.58
N ARG A 862 -8.00 14.79 15.98
CA ARG A 862 -7.97 15.90 16.94
C ARG A 862 -7.72 15.39 18.37
N PRO A 863 -6.95 16.10 19.21
CA PRO A 863 -6.71 15.69 20.60
C PRO A 863 -7.99 15.81 21.44
N ARG A 864 -8.20 14.95 22.44
CA ARG A 864 -9.37 15.07 23.33
C ARG A 864 -9.10 16.10 24.42
N PHE A 865 -10.14 16.63 25.06
CA PHE A 865 -9.99 17.61 26.15
C PHE A 865 -9.10 17.15 27.32
N GLN A 866 -9.06 15.85 27.63
CA GLN A 866 -8.10 15.30 28.59
C GLN A 866 -6.64 15.46 28.12
N ASP A 867 -6.37 15.25 26.84
CA ASP A 867 -5.03 15.33 26.26
C ASP A 867 -4.57 16.80 26.17
N ILE A 868 -5.49 17.70 25.75
CA ILE A 868 -5.34 19.17 25.75
C ILE A 868 -5.01 19.69 27.15
N LEU A 869 -5.83 19.36 28.16
CA LEU A 869 -5.63 19.79 29.55
C LEU A 869 -4.27 19.30 30.09
N SER A 870 -3.88 18.07 29.73
CA SER A 870 -2.59 17.49 30.12
C SER A 870 -1.39 18.15 29.46
N LEU A 871 -1.57 18.87 28.35
CA LEU A 871 -0.53 19.67 27.70
C LEU A 871 -0.45 21.07 28.32
N LEU A 872 -1.60 21.75 28.52
CA LEU A 872 -1.66 23.07 29.17
C LEU A 872 -1.09 23.00 30.60
N ASP A 873 -1.39 21.94 31.37
CA ASP A 873 -0.79 21.69 32.69
C ASP A 873 0.73 21.46 32.64
N LYS A 874 1.32 21.03 31.51
CA LYS A 874 2.78 20.92 31.36
C LYS A 874 3.40 22.29 31.06
N LEU A 875 2.76 23.09 30.19
CA LEU A 875 3.24 24.43 29.86
C LEU A 875 3.28 25.34 31.09
N LEU A 876 2.23 25.32 31.93
CA LEU A 876 2.22 26.06 33.21
C LEU A 876 3.26 25.55 34.22
N LYS A 877 3.61 24.26 34.19
CA LYS A 877 4.70 23.68 35.02
C LYS A 877 6.09 23.93 34.44
N SER A 878 6.22 24.55 33.27
CA SER A 878 7.51 24.82 32.63
C SER A 878 7.47 26.14 31.84
N PRO A 879 7.44 27.30 32.53
CA PRO A 879 7.28 28.62 31.88
C PRO A 879 8.33 28.94 30.81
N GLU A 880 9.51 28.34 30.87
CA GLU A 880 10.53 28.41 29.81
C GLU A 880 10.01 27.96 28.44
N SER A 881 9.10 26.98 28.40
CA SER A 881 8.46 26.50 27.16
C SER A 881 7.52 27.54 26.52
N LEU A 882 7.12 28.58 27.27
CA LEU A 882 6.33 29.70 26.76
C LEU A 882 7.21 30.83 26.18
N LYS A 883 8.54 30.79 26.33
CA LYS A 883 9.45 31.80 25.76
C LYS A 883 9.74 31.59 24.29
N THR A 884 9.59 30.37 23.78
CA THR A 884 9.72 30.08 22.35
C THR A 884 8.44 30.52 21.64
N ILE A 885 8.45 31.73 21.07
CA ILE A 885 7.37 32.26 20.21
C ILE A 885 7.20 31.34 18.98
N ALA A 886 5.99 31.25 18.45
CA ALA A 886 5.70 30.52 17.22
C ALA A 886 6.43 31.16 16.03
N ASP A 887 7.33 30.42 15.39
CA ASP A 887 7.87 30.80 14.08
C ASP A 887 6.71 30.92 13.09
N PHE A 888 6.51 32.14 12.59
CA PHE A 888 5.49 32.45 11.62
C PHE A 888 6.02 32.08 10.24
N ASP A 889 5.57 30.96 9.66
CA ASP A 889 5.94 30.62 8.28
C ASP A 889 5.25 31.60 7.31
N PRO A 890 5.99 32.50 6.63
CA PRO A 890 5.39 33.43 5.67
C PRO A 890 4.72 32.69 4.49
N ARG A 891 5.13 31.46 4.18
CA ARG A 891 4.56 30.64 3.10
C ARG A 891 3.11 30.21 3.37
N VAL A 892 2.72 30.11 4.65
CA VAL A 892 1.34 29.79 5.06
C VAL A 892 0.42 31.00 4.90
N SER A 893 0.95 32.22 5.04
CA SER A 893 0.20 33.48 4.87
C SER A 893 0.32 34.10 3.46
N ILE A 894 1.25 33.63 2.64
CA ILE A 894 1.47 34.08 1.25
C ILE A 894 1.28 32.90 0.28
N ARG A 895 0.07 32.34 0.25
CA ARG A 895 -0.40 31.49 -0.87
C ARG A 895 -0.80 32.35 -2.09
N LEU A 896 0.12 33.21 -2.54
CA LEU A 896 0.04 33.95 -3.80
C LEU A 896 1.44 34.44 -4.20
N PRO A 897 2.20 33.67 -5.01
CA PRO A 897 3.40 34.16 -5.66
C PRO A 897 3.02 35.04 -6.86
N SER A 898 2.45 36.22 -6.59
CA SER A 898 2.36 37.28 -7.59
C SER A 898 3.78 37.69 -7.97
N THR A 899 4.13 37.43 -9.23
CA THR A 899 5.41 37.80 -9.85
C THR A 899 5.08 38.81 -10.95
N SER A 900 4.66 40.00 -10.51
CA SER A 900 4.21 41.09 -11.38
C SER A 900 5.34 41.99 -11.83
N GLY A 901 6.32 42.29 -10.96
CA GLY A 901 7.40 43.23 -11.25
C GLY A 901 8.39 42.70 -12.31
N SER A 902 8.95 43.62 -13.09
CA SER A 902 9.93 43.33 -14.15
C SER A 902 11.38 43.29 -13.66
N ASP A 903 11.66 43.91 -12.52
CA ASP A 903 13.01 44.32 -12.12
C ASP A 903 13.52 43.51 -10.91
N GLY A 904 13.08 42.26 -10.78
CA GLY A 904 13.35 41.40 -9.61
C GLY A 904 12.49 41.69 -8.37
N SER A 905 11.67 42.75 -8.37
CA SER A 905 10.64 42.95 -7.35
C SER A 905 9.42 42.05 -7.63
N PRO A 906 8.83 41.39 -6.61
CA PRO A 906 7.61 40.59 -6.80
C PRO A 906 6.39 41.44 -7.20
N PHE A 907 6.29 42.67 -6.72
CA PHE A 907 5.18 43.61 -7.01
C PHE A 907 5.66 44.85 -7.78
N ARG A 908 4.75 45.49 -8.54
CA ARG A 908 4.99 46.70 -9.34
C ARG A 908 4.79 47.99 -8.54
N SER A 909 3.90 47.98 -7.56
CA SER A 909 3.60 49.16 -6.74
C SER A 909 3.23 48.78 -5.31
N VAL A 910 3.37 49.74 -4.41
CA VAL A 910 2.97 49.62 -3.00
C VAL A 910 1.47 49.31 -2.88
N SER A 911 0.63 49.87 -3.76
CA SER A 911 -0.81 49.59 -3.80
C SER A 911 -1.13 48.14 -4.24
N GLU A 912 -0.47 47.62 -5.27
CA GLU A 912 -0.64 46.22 -5.71
C GLU A 912 -0.22 45.24 -4.61
N TRP A 913 0.91 45.53 -3.95
CA TRP A 913 1.37 44.76 -2.80
C TRP A 913 0.38 44.80 -1.65
N LEU A 914 -0.08 45.98 -1.21
CA LEU A 914 -1.07 46.13 -0.15
C LEU A 914 -2.39 45.42 -0.51
N GLU A 915 -2.85 45.48 -1.76
CA GLU A 915 -4.03 44.76 -2.22
C GLU A 915 -3.85 43.23 -2.15
N SER A 916 -2.68 42.72 -2.54
CA SER A 916 -2.37 41.28 -2.45
C SER A 916 -2.45 40.74 -1.02
N ILE A 917 -2.04 41.55 -0.04
CA ILE A 917 -2.17 41.22 1.39
C ILE A 917 -3.46 41.73 2.03
N LYS A 918 -4.44 42.20 1.25
CA LYS A 918 -5.76 42.71 1.71
C LYS A 918 -5.65 43.84 2.74
N MET A 919 -4.68 44.73 2.55
CA MET A 919 -4.37 45.94 3.33
C MET A 919 -4.50 47.22 2.48
N SER A 920 -5.23 47.18 1.37
CA SER A 920 -5.39 48.30 0.42
C SER A 920 -5.93 49.59 1.05
N GLN A 921 -6.67 49.49 2.15
CA GLN A 921 -7.14 50.60 2.97
C GLN A 921 -6.02 51.50 3.55
N TYR A 922 -4.76 51.06 3.51
CA TYR A 922 -3.60 51.86 3.90
C TYR A 922 -2.84 52.47 2.71
N SER A 923 -3.31 52.33 1.47
CA SER A 923 -2.57 52.86 0.30
C SER A 923 -2.38 54.38 0.36
N GLU A 924 -3.34 55.13 0.92
CA GLU A 924 -3.19 56.57 1.14
C GLU A 924 -2.18 56.87 2.25
N ASN A 925 -2.20 56.12 3.36
CA ASN A 925 -1.22 56.24 4.46
C ASN A 925 0.23 56.07 3.98
N PHE A 926 0.49 55.05 3.16
CA PHE A 926 1.81 54.83 2.57
C PHE A 926 2.21 55.96 1.61
N SER A 927 1.29 56.40 0.75
CA SER A 927 1.54 57.50 -0.18
C SER A 927 1.80 58.84 0.53
N MET A 928 1.05 59.16 1.58
CA MET A 928 1.24 60.37 2.40
C MET A 928 2.57 60.36 3.17
N ALA A 929 3.08 59.17 3.50
CA ALA A 929 4.40 58.98 4.10
C ALA A 929 5.56 59.01 3.08
N GLY A 930 5.28 59.22 1.79
CA GLY A 930 6.29 59.21 0.73
C GLY A 930 6.80 57.81 0.36
N ILE A 931 6.11 56.75 0.78
CA ILE A 931 6.49 55.35 0.54
C ILE A 931 5.73 54.87 -0.70
N VAL A 932 6.35 55.06 -1.87
CA VAL A 932 5.76 54.87 -3.20
C VAL A 932 6.42 53.77 -4.02
N SER A 933 7.61 53.29 -3.63
CA SER A 933 8.31 52.17 -4.27
C SER A 933 8.41 50.94 -3.36
N MET A 934 8.52 49.74 -3.98
CA MET A 934 8.73 48.50 -3.24
C MET A 934 10.11 48.43 -2.55
N GLU A 935 11.10 49.18 -3.03
CA GLU A 935 12.41 49.29 -2.37
C GLU A 935 12.30 50.00 -1.02
N GLN A 936 11.54 51.10 -0.94
CA GLN A 936 11.26 51.78 0.32
C GLN A 936 10.51 50.85 1.30
N VAL A 937 9.52 50.10 0.81
CA VAL A 937 8.80 49.08 1.58
C VAL A 937 9.74 48.01 2.14
N LEU A 938 10.72 47.54 1.36
CA LEU A 938 11.75 46.59 1.81
C LEU A 938 12.70 47.18 2.86
N GLN A 939 12.81 48.51 2.99
CA GLN A 939 13.64 49.15 4.01
C GLN A 939 12.89 49.40 5.35
N MET A 940 11.56 49.39 5.35
CA MET A 940 10.74 49.64 6.54
C MET A 940 10.94 48.65 7.70
N LYS A 941 10.65 49.14 8.91
CA LYS A 941 10.57 48.44 10.19
C LYS A 941 9.14 48.51 10.77
N SER A 942 8.88 47.71 11.81
CA SER A 942 7.62 47.66 12.56
C SER A 942 7.29 48.93 13.39
N GLU A 943 8.16 49.93 13.36
CA GLU A 943 7.95 51.26 13.95
C GLU A 943 7.40 52.22 12.90
N ASP A 944 7.99 52.24 11.70
CA ASP A 944 7.54 53.03 10.55
C ASP A 944 6.08 52.72 10.19
N ILE A 945 5.71 51.44 10.22
CA ILE A 945 4.33 50.96 9.98
C ILE A 945 3.32 51.55 10.99
N ARG A 946 3.73 51.83 12.24
CA ARG A 946 2.88 52.54 13.22
C ARG A 946 2.80 54.03 12.92
N ASN A 947 3.94 54.63 12.57
CA ASN A 947 4.09 56.06 12.33
C ASN A 947 3.24 56.53 11.13
N ILE A 948 3.06 55.70 10.10
CA ILE A 948 2.15 55.98 8.97
C ILE A 948 0.66 55.79 9.32
N GLY A 949 0.32 55.29 10.51
CA GLY A 949 -1.06 55.20 11.00
C GLY A 949 -1.70 53.82 11.04
N VAL A 950 -0.95 52.73 10.80
CA VAL A 950 -1.50 51.37 10.98
C VAL A 950 -1.57 51.04 12.47
N ARG A 951 -2.76 51.25 13.07
CA ARG A 951 -2.99 51.08 14.52
C ARG A 951 -3.54 49.70 14.93
N LEU A 952 -4.08 48.92 14.00
CA LEU A 952 -4.66 47.60 14.29
C LEU A 952 -3.54 46.54 14.34
N PRO A 953 -3.37 45.78 15.45
CA PRO A 953 -2.28 44.82 15.62
C PRO A 953 -2.19 43.79 14.49
N GLY A 954 -3.29 43.08 14.17
CA GLY A 954 -3.31 42.11 13.06
C GLY A 954 -2.93 42.71 11.70
N HIS A 955 -3.30 43.97 11.42
CA HIS A 955 -2.95 44.65 10.16
C HIS A 955 -1.47 45.03 10.11
N LEU A 956 -0.94 45.62 11.19
CA LEU A 956 0.48 45.90 11.33
C LEU A 956 1.31 44.62 11.18
N LYS A 957 0.88 43.53 11.80
CA LYS A 957 1.53 42.23 11.75
C LYS A 957 1.57 41.68 10.31
N ARG A 958 0.45 41.76 9.59
CA ARG A 958 0.31 41.29 8.20
C ARG A 958 1.19 42.09 7.22
N ILE A 959 1.26 43.40 7.39
CA ILE A 959 2.13 44.29 6.61
C ILE A 959 3.61 43.99 6.91
N ALA A 960 3.99 43.92 8.20
CA ALA A 960 5.36 43.68 8.63
C ALA A 960 5.91 42.30 8.20
N TYR A 961 5.11 41.24 8.32
CA TYR A 961 5.52 39.91 7.85
C TYR A 961 5.58 39.78 6.33
N SER A 962 4.73 40.51 5.60
CA SER A 962 4.87 40.56 4.15
C SER A 962 6.21 41.21 3.78
N ILE A 963 6.52 42.39 4.33
CA ILE A 963 7.84 43.04 4.17
C ILE A 963 8.99 42.07 4.46
N LEU A 964 8.92 41.29 5.55
CA LEU A 964 9.94 40.31 5.90
C LEU A 964 10.08 39.18 4.86
N GLY A 965 8.96 38.60 4.40
CA GLY A 965 8.96 37.55 3.38
C GLY A 965 9.48 38.00 2.02
N LEU A 966 9.29 39.28 1.65
CA LEU A 966 9.85 39.84 0.42
C LEU A 966 11.38 40.03 0.52
N LYS A 967 11.91 40.42 1.69
CA LYS A 967 13.37 40.51 1.91
C LYS A 967 14.07 39.15 1.74
N ASP A 968 13.46 38.07 2.24
CA ASP A 968 13.97 36.69 2.13
C ASP A 968 14.00 36.20 0.66
N GLN A 969 12.97 36.54 -0.13
CA GLN A 969 12.93 36.26 -1.57
C GLN A 969 14.02 37.02 -2.35
N THR A 970 14.24 38.31 -2.07
CA THR A 970 15.36 39.04 -2.71
C THR A 970 16.73 38.50 -2.30
N SER A 971 16.88 38.01 -1.07
CA SER A 971 18.14 37.45 -0.56
C SER A 971 18.47 36.06 -1.12
N THR A 972 17.46 35.30 -1.53
CA THR A 972 17.65 33.98 -2.18
C THR A 972 17.89 34.10 -3.67
N LEU A 973 17.31 35.11 -4.34
CA LEU A 973 17.59 35.40 -5.77
C LEU A 973 19.06 35.78 -6.02
N SER A 974 19.71 36.50 -5.10
CA SER A 974 21.13 36.89 -5.25
C SER A 974 22.13 35.72 -5.14
N VAL A 975 21.71 34.54 -4.67
CA VAL A 975 22.58 33.35 -4.55
C VAL A 975 22.70 32.58 -5.87
N PHE A 976 21.79 32.80 -6.82
CA PHE A 976 21.80 32.18 -8.15
C PHE A 976 22.38 33.10 -9.25
N ALA A 977 23.15 34.10 -8.86
CA ALA A 977 23.70 35.15 -9.74
C ALA A 977 25.25 35.28 -9.62
N VAL A 978 25.95 34.13 -9.62
CA VAL A 978 27.41 34.00 -9.76
C VAL A 978 27.73 32.81 -10.67
#